data_AF-A0A956TIL1-F1
#
_entry.id   AF-A0A956TIL1-F1
#
_cell.length_a   1.000
_cell.length_b   1.000
_cell.length_c   1.000
_cell.angle_alpha   90.00
_cell.angle_beta   90.00
_cell.angle_gamma   90.00
#
_symmetry.space_group_name_H-M   'P 1'
#
loop_
_entity.id
_entity.type
_entity.pdbx_description
1 polymer ?
#
loop_
_entity_poly.entity_id
_entity_poly.type
_entity_poly.pdbx_seq_one_letter_code
_entity_poly.pdbx_strand_id
1 'polypeptide(L)'
;MTYRTFWATALGMSLVASTTPIALADYVVGSGQTQTFNTAIGQSQTISDGTLVRVDGAVRAQQVRGNGQLTGNGGNLNVNAPLIIINGSVSADATQAGGNGGVLNFNTGNGVLVNNGTISARGVDGGQILFTTGSFTLGQNGVIDASGNGGRGGYIGLNASGVVDIRGKMSVSGASTNQNSNNLIEIQGAGVTIASTAVINALGDKGAVSINSTGNLSNRGTIAVDGAGSETAGSIVLTATGNIDQGGNLQSKGGPGSVSLNAGGEIAFDTGSNITVENGSFTANAGTDIVFQNSNDHVAVSANNGGSIQLVAAEDVIMDATRLEARGGTISVNANYVQLGDKSTLSTSTLDGSDAGDITINANGDINIVARTDSATLAANGGKGGNITVAAQGSLGIKATSDSPTFVIEANGENGQGGSVAVSGSQVVFQELNTANQRGFARANGTTNGGSVTVAGDTLDLTRGKIEANGANNAGDIALTTTNGMVLLDSVVEANGDNRGSVALTTTAGVVNLKSSSVGINGGALSQLTVNSGSHIIQTGGELFARGVDAAGSVNLTFANGSTANIYRVDANSSNGNAGDIAITGGSMVLTQANSFVRAIGGDRAGNVTTNLTGSFNQAVGTDINTRGRTVGNASNTITLNAASITTDGQIVATGARAGDNGGTITLNATNGNLITKTNSVIAASGSPQANAVAGQGGTVTLNASKSIAVQGDLVANGNQGQNAGTINVNATTAGGNVYIINGGKLKANSLAGPQAGNGGTVNINAAQHITVTQTTADTVIEAKGNSALANTGNGGQGGNVTFNAGGTLVFSNTSGSPTRYVDVSGGTGNGAGNSGGNGGTITSTSTTLRINQNDVNAFTLKGGTGINGAVNGTDGVINLD
;
A
#
# COMPACT_ATOMS: atom_id res chain seq x y z
N MET A 1 63.46 30.58 40.56
CA MET A 1 63.11 30.22 39.16
C MET A 1 62.92 28.72 39.14
N THR A 2 61.67 28.27 39.04
CA THR A 2 61.30 26.86 39.25
C THR A 2 60.57 26.41 38.00
N TYR A 3 61.20 25.57 37.19
CA TYR A 3 60.55 24.93 36.04
C TYR A 3 59.57 23.88 36.56
N ARG A 4 58.28 24.08 36.29
CA ARG A 4 57.23 23.08 36.52
C ARG A 4 57.20 22.11 35.33
N THR A 5 57.51 20.86 35.59
CA THR A 5 57.23 19.70 34.74
C THR A 5 55.72 19.46 34.71
N PHE A 6 55.14 19.39 33.50
CA PHE A 6 53.76 18.95 33.29
C PHE A 6 53.75 17.62 32.50
N TRP A 7 52.70 16.84 32.75
CA TRP A 7 52.61 15.39 32.57
C TRP A 7 52.57 14.90 31.11
N ALA A 8 53.25 13.78 30.85
CA ALA A 8 53.03 12.92 29.69
C ALA A 8 52.83 11.49 30.20
N THR A 9 51.58 11.12 30.47
CA THR A 9 51.19 9.75 30.81
C THR A 9 50.03 9.35 29.91
N ALA A 10 50.35 8.91 28.69
CA ALA A 10 49.42 8.17 27.82
C ALA A 10 50.08 7.47 26.60
N LEU A 11 51.41 7.40 26.50
CA LEU A 11 52.08 6.64 25.43
C LEU A 11 53.03 5.64 26.07
N GLY A 12 52.67 4.36 26.04
CA GLY A 12 53.47 3.25 26.56
C GLY A 12 54.77 3.02 25.78
N MET A 13 55.70 3.97 25.85
CA MET A 13 57.06 3.82 25.32
C MET A 13 57.99 3.36 26.45
N SER A 14 58.50 2.14 26.34
CA SER A 14 59.57 1.63 27.18
C SER A 14 60.88 2.30 26.76
N LEU A 15 61.42 3.17 27.61
CA LEU A 15 62.67 3.86 27.39
C LEU A 15 63.84 2.93 27.77
N VAL A 16 64.45 2.27 26.79
CA VAL A 16 65.74 1.59 26.98
C VAL A 16 66.84 2.64 26.92
N ALA A 17 67.41 2.98 28.07
CA ALA A 17 68.53 3.91 28.18
C ALA A 17 69.82 3.27 27.65
N SER A 18 70.33 3.80 26.53
CA SER A 18 71.68 3.53 26.02
C SER A 18 72.64 4.61 26.54
N THR A 19 73.77 4.20 27.12
CA THR A 19 74.70 5.02 27.91
C THR A 19 75.91 5.57 27.14
N THR A 20 75.77 5.83 25.83
CA THR A 20 76.79 6.57 25.05
C THR A 20 76.18 7.83 24.42
N PRO A 21 76.66 9.05 24.73
CA PRO A 21 76.13 10.29 24.18
C PRO A 21 76.61 10.46 22.74
N ILE A 22 75.81 10.04 21.78
CA ILE A 22 75.93 10.54 20.41
C ILE A 22 75.22 11.90 20.41
N ALA A 23 75.99 12.98 20.42
CA ALA A 23 75.48 14.33 20.22
C ALA A 23 75.02 14.49 18.76
N LEU A 24 73.86 13.92 18.46
CA LEU A 24 73.07 14.33 17.31
C LEU A 24 72.43 15.67 17.72
N ALA A 25 72.87 16.76 17.11
CA ALA A 25 72.28 18.07 17.36
C ALA A 25 70.81 18.06 16.93
N ASP A 26 69.93 18.69 17.69
CA ASP A 26 68.55 18.91 17.28
C ASP A 26 68.49 20.17 16.40
N TYR A 27 67.73 20.12 15.31
CA TYR A 27 67.51 21.29 14.48
C TYR A 27 66.37 22.14 15.07
N VAL A 28 66.72 23.27 15.68
CA VAL A 28 65.75 24.16 16.34
C VAL A 28 65.73 25.53 15.69
N VAL A 29 64.59 25.93 15.11
CA VAL A 29 64.32 27.31 14.72
C VAL A 29 63.58 27.99 15.86
N GLY A 30 64.29 28.78 16.67
CA GLY A 30 63.73 29.43 17.84
C GLY A 30 62.62 30.44 17.51
N SER A 31 61.76 30.72 18.50
CA SER A 31 60.71 31.74 18.36
C SER A 31 61.29 33.10 17.94
N GLY A 32 60.62 33.77 17.01
CA GLY A 32 61.05 35.06 16.43
C GLY A 32 62.15 34.95 15.36
N GLN A 33 62.71 33.77 15.10
CA GLN A 33 63.68 33.56 14.03
C GLN A 33 62.99 33.21 12.71
N THR A 34 63.60 33.58 11.58
CA THR A 34 63.18 33.13 10.24
C THR A 34 64.38 32.51 9.52
N GLN A 35 64.27 31.24 9.16
CA GLN A 35 65.24 30.56 8.31
C GLN A 35 64.71 30.52 6.87
N THR A 36 65.51 30.97 5.91
CA THR A 36 65.18 30.87 4.47
C THR A 36 66.07 29.85 3.78
N PHE A 37 65.47 29.02 2.93
CA PHE A 37 66.12 28.03 2.08
C PHE A 37 65.87 28.37 0.61
N ASN A 38 66.94 28.66 -0.12
CA ASN A 38 66.88 28.90 -1.56
C ASN A 38 67.10 27.58 -2.32
N THR A 39 66.16 27.25 -3.20
CA THR A 39 66.14 26.02 -3.98
C THR A 39 66.30 26.36 -5.46
N ALA A 40 67.27 25.76 -6.14
CA ALA A 40 67.37 25.91 -7.59
C ALA A 40 66.15 25.24 -8.26
N ILE A 41 65.78 25.69 -9.46
CA ILE A 41 64.68 25.09 -10.24
C ILE A 41 64.88 23.57 -10.37
N GLY A 42 63.90 22.79 -9.92
CA GLY A 42 63.92 21.32 -9.96
C GLY A 42 64.74 20.65 -8.84
N GLN A 43 65.30 21.39 -7.88
CA GLN A 43 66.03 20.84 -6.75
C GLN A 43 65.28 21.01 -5.44
N SER A 44 65.56 20.13 -4.46
CA SER A 44 65.04 20.21 -3.09
C SER A 44 66.16 20.46 -2.09
N GLN A 45 65.89 21.31 -1.10
CA GLN A 45 66.75 21.41 0.08
C GLN A 45 66.31 20.35 1.10
N THR A 46 67.25 19.80 1.86
CA THR A 46 66.94 18.79 2.89
C THR A 46 67.44 19.26 4.24
N ILE A 47 66.52 19.32 5.21
CA ILE A 47 66.83 19.40 6.64
C ILE A 47 66.86 17.95 7.12
N SER A 48 68.06 17.38 7.23
CA SER A 48 68.27 16.07 7.85
C SER A 48 69.12 16.30 9.10
N ASP A 49 68.48 16.35 10.26
CA ASP A 49 69.18 16.55 11.52
C ASP A 49 68.69 15.59 12.59
N GLY A 50 69.62 15.24 13.47
CA GLY A 50 69.55 14.30 14.58
C GLY A 50 68.24 13.58 14.89
N THR A 51 67.80 13.73 16.15
CA THR A 51 66.64 13.06 16.74
C THR A 51 65.34 13.87 16.62
N LEU A 52 65.46 15.20 16.52
CA LEU A 52 64.34 16.13 16.56
C LEU A 52 64.56 17.31 15.60
N VAL A 53 63.51 17.64 14.84
CA VAL A 53 63.35 18.94 14.19
C VAL A 53 62.25 19.70 14.91
N ARG A 54 62.55 20.89 15.43
CA ARG A 54 61.59 21.77 16.10
C ARG A 54 61.55 23.16 15.47
N VAL A 55 60.38 23.57 15.00
CA VAL A 55 60.15 24.89 14.40
C VAL A 55 59.24 25.70 15.32
N ASP A 56 59.82 26.58 16.13
CA ASP A 56 59.08 27.57 16.94
C ASP A 56 58.98 28.94 16.25
N GLY A 57 59.89 29.24 15.31
CA GLY A 57 59.91 30.46 14.48
C GLY A 57 59.30 30.26 13.09
N ALA A 58 59.97 30.72 12.03
CA ALA A 58 59.54 30.57 10.65
C ALA A 58 60.60 29.87 9.79
N VAL A 59 60.18 28.96 8.93
CA VAL A 59 60.99 28.33 7.88
C VAL A 59 60.35 28.66 6.54
N ARG A 60 61.14 29.19 5.59
CA ARG A 60 60.66 29.56 4.26
C ARG A 60 61.49 28.90 3.17
N ALA A 61 60.86 28.20 2.24
CA ALA A 61 61.47 27.65 1.04
C ALA A 61 61.12 28.50 -0.18
N GLN A 62 62.14 29.01 -0.88
CA GLN A 62 61.98 29.87 -2.06
C GLN A 62 62.69 29.26 -3.26
N GLN A 63 62.11 29.40 -4.45
CA GLN A 63 62.77 28.99 -5.69
C GLN A 63 63.61 30.15 -6.24
N VAL A 64 64.86 29.83 -6.61
CA VAL A 64 65.81 30.75 -7.25
C VAL A 64 66.27 30.19 -8.59
N ARG A 65 66.61 31.09 -9.51
CA ARG A 65 67.31 30.79 -10.76
C ARG A 65 68.75 30.42 -10.47
N GLY A 66 69.47 29.87 -11.46
CA GLY A 66 70.90 29.54 -11.34
C GLY A 66 71.82 30.72 -10.97
N ASN A 67 71.34 31.96 -11.14
CA ASN A 67 72.03 33.19 -10.71
C ASN A 67 71.60 33.69 -9.31
N GLY A 68 70.81 32.92 -8.56
CA GLY A 68 70.33 33.28 -7.22
C GLY A 68 69.10 34.21 -7.18
N GLN A 69 68.60 34.69 -8.33
CA GLN A 69 67.40 35.54 -8.36
C GLN A 69 66.14 34.73 -8.10
N LEU A 70 65.21 35.26 -7.29
CA LEU A 70 63.92 34.64 -7.04
C LEU A 70 63.12 34.46 -8.35
N THR A 71 62.48 33.30 -8.52
CA THR A 71 61.62 33.04 -9.67
C THR A 71 60.19 33.53 -9.49
N GLY A 72 59.80 33.87 -8.26
CA GLY A 72 58.40 34.11 -7.90
C GLY A 72 57.70 32.88 -7.34
N ASN A 73 58.23 31.67 -7.56
CA ASN A 73 57.63 30.41 -7.09
C ASN A 73 58.09 30.01 -5.68
N GLY A 74 57.30 29.17 -5.03
CA GLY A 74 57.69 28.44 -3.83
C GLY A 74 58.81 27.43 -4.10
N GLY A 75 59.67 27.20 -3.10
CA GLY A 75 60.77 26.24 -3.20
C GLY A 75 60.39 24.83 -2.76
N ASN A 76 61.28 23.86 -2.97
CA ASN A 76 61.10 22.49 -2.51
C ASN A 76 61.92 22.20 -1.24
N LEU A 77 61.29 21.73 -0.17
CA LEU A 77 61.92 21.44 1.11
C LEU A 77 61.56 20.03 1.60
N ASN A 78 62.58 19.24 1.93
CA ASN A 78 62.46 17.96 2.62
C ASN A 78 62.89 18.12 4.08
N VAL A 79 62.12 17.58 5.02
CA VAL A 79 62.42 17.57 6.45
C VAL A 79 62.43 16.13 6.94
N ASN A 80 63.61 15.64 7.32
CA ASN A 80 63.85 14.25 7.71
C ASN A 80 64.38 14.21 9.15
N ALA A 81 63.56 13.74 10.10
CA ALA A 81 63.96 13.53 11.48
C ALA A 81 63.08 12.47 12.17
N PRO A 82 63.56 11.76 13.21
CA PRO A 82 62.73 10.81 13.96
C PRO A 82 61.50 11.43 14.63
N LEU A 83 61.53 12.71 15.01
CA LEU A 83 60.38 13.47 15.51
C LEU A 83 60.40 14.88 14.93
N ILE A 84 59.25 15.36 14.48
CA ILE A 84 59.09 16.72 13.93
C ILE A 84 58.02 17.46 14.74
N ILE A 85 58.35 18.64 15.29
CA ILE A 85 57.43 19.50 16.04
C ILE A 85 57.37 20.88 15.39
N ILE A 86 56.16 21.34 15.04
CA ILE A 86 55.94 22.63 14.39
C ILE A 86 54.97 23.45 15.24
N ASN A 87 55.52 24.47 15.90
CA ASN A 87 54.79 25.47 16.67
C ASN A 87 54.70 26.82 15.95
N GLY A 88 55.63 27.09 15.03
CA GLY A 88 55.68 28.30 14.20
C GLY A 88 55.26 28.03 12.75
N SER A 89 55.86 28.69 11.75
CA SER A 89 55.46 28.53 10.34
C SER A 89 56.49 27.79 9.48
N VAL A 90 56.02 26.95 8.56
CA VAL A 90 56.80 26.36 7.48
C VAL A 90 56.09 26.71 6.16
N SER A 91 56.74 27.46 5.28
CA SER A 91 56.09 27.99 4.07
C SER A 91 56.92 27.75 2.82
N ALA A 92 56.28 27.21 1.79
CA ALA A 92 56.72 27.18 0.41
C ALA A 92 55.74 27.99 -0.47
N ASP A 93 55.22 29.10 0.05
CA ASP A 93 54.33 29.99 -0.69
C ASP A 93 55.08 30.69 -1.84
N ALA A 94 54.35 30.88 -2.95
CA ALA A 94 54.75 31.77 -4.03
C ALA A 94 55.02 33.18 -3.47
N THR A 95 56.06 33.81 -4.00
CA THR A 95 56.53 35.12 -3.55
C THR A 95 56.02 36.26 -4.41
N GLN A 96 55.43 35.95 -5.56
CA GLN A 96 54.90 36.91 -6.54
C GLN A 96 53.52 36.46 -7.04
N ALA A 97 52.67 37.43 -7.40
CA ALA A 97 51.43 37.14 -8.11
C ALA A 97 51.75 36.43 -9.44
N GLY A 98 51.10 35.31 -9.72
CA GLY A 98 51.44 34.47 -10.87
C GLY A 98 52.36 33.28 -10.55
N GLY A 99 53.03 33.27 -9.39
CA GLY A 99 53.93 32.18 -9.02
C GLY A 99 53.20 30.94 -8.47
N ASN A 100 53.82 29.78 -8.63
CA ASN A 100 53.30 28.49 -8.15
C ASN A 100 53.76 28.18 -6.72
N GLY A 101 52.95 27.42 -5.98
CA GLY A 101 53.33 26.90 -4.67
C GLY A 101 54.46 25.86 -4.82
N GLY A 102 55.29 25.74 -3.80
CA GLY A 102 56.38 24.76 -3.78
C GLY A 102 55.95 23.39 -3.25
N VAL A 103 56.94 22.55 -2.94
CA VAL A 103 56.76 21.21 -2.39
C VAL A 103 57.36 21.12 -0.99
N LEU A 104 56.59 20.68 -0.01
CA LEU A 104 57.04 20.41 1.35
C LEU A 104 56.90 18.92 1.65
N ASN A 105 58.00 18.22 1.94
CA ASN A 105 57.99 16.80 2.29
C ASN A 105 58.49 16.62 3.73
N PHE A 106 57.72 15.93 4.57
CA PHE A 106 58.07 15.60 5.95
C PHE A 106 58.17 14.08 6.09
N ASN A 107 59.36 13.55 6.35
CA ASN A 107 59.61 12.12 6.48
C ASN A 107 60.15 11.79 7.88
N THR A 108 59.45 10.92 8.62
CA THR A 108 59.80 10.59 10.00
C THR A 108 59.39 9.17 10.37
N GLY A 109 60.21 8.50 11.18
CA GLY A 109 59.89 7.16 11.70
C GLY A 109 58.89 7.15 12.85
N ASN A 110 58.81 8.22 13.66
CA ASN A 110 57.98 8.22 14.87
C ASN A 110 56.74 9.10 14.73
N GLY A 111 56.89 10.39 14.47
CA GLY A 111 55.75 11.30 14.57
C GLY A 111 55.97 12.73 14.09
N VAL A 112 54.88 13.36 13.67
CA VAL A 112 54.79 14.80 13.40
C VAL A 112 53.72 15.42 14.29
N LEU A 113 54.07 16.49 15.02
CA LEU A 113 53.14 17.29 15.82
C LEU A 113 53.11 18.73 15.32
N VAL A 114 51.96 19.17 14.79
CA VAL A 114 51.70 20.56 14.39
C VAL A 114 50.75 21.18 15.42
N ASN A 115 51.28 21.75 16.49
CA ASN A 115 50.45 22.15 17.63
C ASN A 115 49.68 23.46 17.40
N ASN A 116 50.43 24.55 17.17
CA ASN A 116 49.92 25.89 16.85
C ASN A 116 50.54 26.45 15.56
N GLY A 117 51.21 25.59 14.80
CA GLY A 117 51.97 25.99 13.64
C GLY A 117 51.16 26.05 12.35
N THR A 118 51.71 26.75 11.37
CA THR A 118 51.14 26.88 10.02
C THR A 118 52.09 26.29 8.99
N ILE A 119 51.63 25.30 8.22
CA ILE A 119 52.33 24.75 7.07
C ILE A 119 51.61 25.25 5.81
N SER A 120 52.31 25.88 4.89
CA SER A 120 51.69 26.49 3.71
C SER A 120 52.50 26.28 2.44
N ALA A 121 51.82 26.02 1.31
CA ALA A 121 52.42 25.91 -0.01
C ALA A 121 51.47 26.52 -1.05
N ARG A 122 51.20 27.83 -0.94
CA ARG A 122 50.18 28.53 -1.74
C ARG A 122 50.75 29.13 -3.02
N GLY A 123 49.97 29.17 -4.10
CA GLY A 123 50.36 29.81 -5.37
C GLY A 123 49.23 29.79 -6.41
N VAL A 124 49.47 30.19 -7.66
CA VAL A 124 48.40 30.13 -8.70
C VAL A 124 47.94 28.71 -8.94
N ASP A 125 48.88 27.79 -9.13
CA ASP A 125 48.61 26.35 -9.30
C ASP A 125 48.47 25.57 -7.98
N GLY A 126 48.43 26.24 -6.82
CA GLY A 126 48.59 25.55 -5.53
C GLY A 126 49.99 24.98 -5.34
N GLY A 127 50.19 24.21 -4.27
CA GLY A 127 51.44 23.52 -3.96
C GLY A 127 51.21 22.13 -3.40
N GLN A 128 52.28 21.48 -2.97
CA GLN A 128 52.24 20.09 -2.51
C GLN A 128 52.80 19.97 -1.09
N ILE A 129 52.06 19.32 -0.18
CA ILE A 129 52.51 19.07 1.19
C ILE A 129 52.36 17.57 1.49
N LEU A 130 53.47 16.86 1.72
CA LEU A 130 53.48 15.42 1.98
C LEU A 130 54.01 15.10 3.38
N PHE A 131 53.33 14.20 4.08
CA PHE A 131 53.79 13.59 5.32
C PHE A 131 53.94 12.08 5.12
N THR A 132 55.09 11.52 5.49
CA THR A 132 55.32 10.08 5.62
C THR A 132 55.84 9.84 7.03
N THR A 133 55.01 9.30 7.92
CA THR A 133 55.26 9.34 9.37
C THR A 133 54.87 8.06 10.10
N GLY A 134 55.45 7.82 11.28
CA GLY A 134 54.94 6.81 12.21
C GLY A 134 53.58 7.19 12.81
N SER A 135 53.34 8.46 13.09
CA SER A 135 52.09 9.00 13.65
C SER A 135 51.92 10.49 13.31
N PHE A 136 50.70 11.02 13.33
CA PHE A 136 50.48 12.43 13.00
C PHE A 136 49.50 13.08 13.95
N THR A 137 49.79 14.31 14.38
CA THR A 137 48.87 15.13 15.17
C THR A 137 48.84 16.57 14.66
N LEU A 138 47.66 17.04 14.24
CA LEU A 138 47.37 18.44 13.98
C LEU A 138 46.58 18.99 15.18
N GLY A 139 47.23 19.80 16.01
CA GLY A 139 46.60 20.47 17.15
C GLY A 139 45.47 21.42 16.74
N GLN A 140 44.66 21.84 17.70
CA GLN A 140 43.43 22.61 17.47
C GLN A 140 43.65 23.91 16.67
N ASN A 141 44.81 24.54 16.84
CA ASN A 141 45.17 25.78 16.15
C ASN A 141 46.12 25.55 14.96
N GLY A 142 46.48 24.29 14.67
CA GLY A 142 47.36 23.97 13.56
C GLY A 142 46.65 24.20 12.22
N VAL A 143 47.40 24.68 11.22
CA VAL A 143 46.89 24.94 9.88
C VAL A 143 47.80 24.32 8.82
N ILE A 144 47.23 23.61 7.86
CA ILE A 144 47.91 23.12 6.66
C ILE A 144 47.15 23.62 5.44
N ASP A 145 47.83 24.37 4.56
CA ASP A 145 47.19 25.07 3.45
C ASP A 145 48.02 24.98 2.16
N ALA A 146 47.50 24.28 1.15
CA ALA A 146 48.11 24.17 -0.17
C ALA A 146 47.26 24.86 -1.27
N SER A 147 46.47 25.87 -0.90
CA SER A 147 45.55 26.58 -1.80
C SER A 147 46.18 27.22 -3.03
N GLY A 148 45.42 27.24 -4.11
CA GLY A 148 45.66 28.08 -5.27
C GLY A 148 44.45 28.88 -5.75
N ASN A 149 44.75 30.01 -6.40
CA ASN A 149 43.77 31.04 -6.75
C ASN A 149 43.35 31.02 -8.24
N GLY A 150 43.89 30.14 -9.09
CA GLY A 150 43.54 30.14 -10.52
C GLY A 150 44.10 29.02 -11.39
N GLY A 151 44.61 27.94 -10.79
CA GLY A 151 45.35 26.89 -11.50
C GLY A 151 44.99 25.47 -11.06
N ARG A 152 45.98 24.57 -11.07
CA ARG A 152 45.81 23.11 -10.88
C ARG A 152 45.33 22.64 -9.51
N GLY A 153 45.23 23.54 -8.53
CA GLY A 153 44.80 23.20 -7.18
C GLY A 153 45.89 22.59 -6.31
N GLY A 154 45.63 22.50 -5.01
CA GLY A 154 46.57 22.00 -4.02
C GLY A 154 46.52 20.49 -3.80
N TYR A 155 47.64 19.92 -3.33
CA TYR A 155 47.69 18.54 -2.84
C TYR A 155 48.24 18.47 -1.41
N ILE A 156 47.53 17.78 -0.53
CA ILE A 156 48.00 17.41 0.81
C ILE A 156 47.91 15.90 0.94
N GLY A 157 49.06 15.24 1.11
CA GLY A 157 49.13 13.79 1.32
C GLY A 157 49.69 13.46 2.70
N LEU A 158 49.01 12.61 3.46
CA LEU A 158 49.44 12.15 4.76
C LEU A 158 49.41 10.62 4.77
N ASN A 159 50.58 10.01 4.86
CA ASN A 159 50.74 8.56 4.99
C ASN A 159 51.39 8.25 6.34
N ALA A 160 50.56 7.83 7.31
CA ALA A 160 51.00 7.43 8.63
C ALA A 160 50.84 5.92 8.84
N SER A 161 51.87 5.23 9.34
CA SER A 161 51.74 3.82 9.71
C SER A 161 51.00 3.59 11.03
N GLY A 162 50.80 4.66 11.82
CA GLY A 162 50.16 4.65 13.13
C GLY A 162 48.97 5.61 13.19
N VAL A 163 48.68 6.15 14.38
CA VAL A 163 47.49 6.98 14.61
C VAL A 163 47.64 8.38 14.00
N VAL A 164 46.54 8.88 13.43
CA VAL A 164 46.37 10.24 12.90
C VAL A 164 45.30 10.95 13.73
N ASP A 165 45.64 12.07 14.35
CA ASP A 165 44.72 12.91 15.14
C ASP A 165 44.67 14.32 14.56
N ILE A 166 43.53 14.72 14.00
CA ILE A 166 43.33 16.02 13.35
C ILE A 166 42.35 16.83 14.19
N ARG A 167 42.81 17.95 14.72
CA ARG A 167 42.01 18.89 15.52
C ARG A 167 41.94 20.30 14.93
N GLY A 168 42.86 20.61 14.02
CA GLY A 168 43.01 21.92 13.35
C GLY A 168 42.46 21.94 11.92
N LYS A 169 42.99 22.85 11.10
CA LYS A 169 42.51 23.09 9.72
C LYS A 169 43.44 22.52 8.65
N MET A 170 42.88 21.84 7.67
CA MET A 170 43.54 21.40 6.45
C MET A 170 42.78 21.93 5.23
N SER A 171 43.46 22.54 4.25
CA SER A 171 42.78 23.16 3.11
C SER A 171 43.58 23.02 1.81
N VAL A 172 42.89 22.64 0.75
CA VAL A 172 43.32 22.80 -0.65
C VAL A 172 42.26 23.59 -1.40
N SER A 173 42.66 24.41 -2.36
CA SER A 173 41.72 25.10 -3.23
C SER A 173 42.29 25.35 -4.64
N GLY A 174 41.43 25.54 -5.63
CA GLY A 174 41.85 25.87 -7.00
C GLY A 174 40.67 26.23 -7.89
N ALA A 175 40.78 27.30 -8.68
CA ALA A 175 39.76 27.73 -9.63
C ALA A 175 40.22 27.41 -11.05
N SER A 176 39.75 26.32 -11.65
CA SER A 176 40.09 26.01 -13.05
C SER A 176 38.94 25.33 -13.75
N THR A 177 38.35 26.06 -14.69
CA THR A 177 37.27 25.59 -15.55
C THR A 177 37.74 24.66 -16.68
N ASN A 178 39.06 24.54 -16.94
CA ASN A 178 39.59 23.95 -18.17
C ASN A 178 40.80 22.99 -18.01
N GLN A 179 41.34 22.78 -16.81
CA GLN A 179 42.45 21.85 -16.57
C GLN A 179 42.07 20.81 -15.52
N ASN A 180 42.70 19.62 -15.58
CA ASN A 180 42.61 18.54 -14.58
C ASN A 180 43.17 19.00 -13.23
N SER A 181 42.51 19.96 -12.60
CA SER A 181 42.80 20.36 -11.25
C SER A 181 42.32 19.26 -10.32
N ASN A 182 43.23 18.79 -9.46
CA ASN A 182 42.93 17.78 -8.45
C ASN A 182 43.20 18.44 -7.10
N ASN A 183 42.21 19.20 -6.62
CA ASN A 183 42.20 19.71 -5.25
C ASN A 183 42.04 18.50 -4.31
N LEU A 184 43.14 17.90 -3.88
CA LEU A 184 43.14 16.58 -3.27
C LEU A 184 43.78 16.58 -1.89
N ILE A 185 43.05 16.03 -0.93
CA ILE A 185 43.53 15.69 0.41
C ILE A 185 43.46 14.18 0.59
N GLU A 186 44.60 13.54 0.84
CA GLU A 186 44.70 12.11 1.10
C GLU A 186 45.28 11.86 2.49
N ILE A 187 44.59 11.06 3.31
CA ILE A 187 44.99 10.71 4.67
C ILE A 187 44.97 9.20 4.81
N GLN A 188 46.08 8.60 5.22
CA GLN A 188 46.22 7.19 5.53
C GLN A 188 46.75 7.02 6.97
N GLY A 189 46.14 6.13 7.75
CA GLY A 189 46.51 5.87 9.15
C GLY A 189 46.10 4.48 9.65
N ALA A 190 46.67 4.02 10.76
CA ALA A 190 46.18 2.82 11.46
C ALA A 190 44.92 3.08 12.29
N GLY A 191 44.71 4.34 12.67
CA GLY A 191 43.49 4.85 13.26
C GLY A 191 43.42 6.34 12.96
N VAL A 192 42.27 6.85 12.54
CA VAL A 192 42.11 8.26 12.16
C VAL A 192 41.03 8.90 13.01
N THR A 193 41.38 9.96 13.72
CA THR A 193 40.46 10.76 14.53
C THR A 193 40.42 12.18 13.99
N ILE A 194 39.23 12.68 13.68
CA ILE A 194 38.98 14.07 13.28
C ILE A 194 38.09 14.68 14.36
N ALA A 195 38.68 15.54 15.20
CA ALA A 195 37.96 16.14 16.31
C ALA A 195 36.90 17.14 15.84
N SER A 196 35.96 17.49 16.71
CA SER A 196 34.83 18.38 16.39
C SER A 196 35.22 19.79 15.96
N THR A 197 36.44 20.22 16.30
CA THR A 197 36.99 21.53 15.91
C THR A 197 37.71 21.50 14.56
N ALA A 198 37.96 20.30 14.01
CA ALA A 198 38.74 20.16 12.80
C ALA A 198 37.93 20.55 11.56
N VAL A 199 38.62 21.14 10.59
CA VAL A 199 38.05 21.55 9.30
C VAL A 199 38.95 21.07 8.18
N ILE A 200 38.44 20.21 7.30
CA ILE A 200 39.14 19.69 6.13
C ILE A 200 38.39 20.15 4.88
N ASN A 201 39.02 21.02 4.09
CA ASN A 201 38.39 21.63 2.92
C ASN A 201 39.16 21.30 1.64
N ALA A 202 38.47 20.76 0.64
CA ALA A 202 38.98 20.65 -0.72
C ALA A 202 38.06 21.42 -1.69
N LEU A 203 38.38 22.70 -1.90
CA LEU A 203 37.52 23.64 -2.62
C LEU A 203 37.92 23.78 -4.10
N GLY A 204 36.95 23.96 -4.98
CA GLY A 204 37.12 24.07 -6.42
C GLY A 204 36.82 22.79 -7.20
N ASP A 205 36.92 22.89 -8.52
CA ASP A 205 36.67 21.79 -9.47
C ASP A 205 37.38 20.51 -9.04
N LYS A 206 36.64 19.39 -9.06
CA LYS A 206 37.10 18.04 -8.67
C LYS A 206 37.74 17.97 -7.28
N GLY A 207 37.30 18.82 -6.35
CA GLY A 207 37.68 18.70 -4.95
C GLY A 207 37.47 17.28 -4.44
N ALA A 208 38.48 16.72 -3.78
CA ALA A 208 38.47 15.36 -3.29
C ALA A 208 39.13 15.26 -1.92
N VAL A 209 38.46 14.58 -1.00
CA VAL A 209 39.02 14.17 0.29
C VAL A 209 38.92 12.66 0.39
N SER A 210 40.06 11.98 0.54
CA SER A 210 40.15 10.53 0.75
C SER A 210 40.82 10.24 2.08
N ILE A 211 40.14 9.50 2.95
CA ILE A 211 40.66 9.09 4.26
C ILE A 211 40.56 7.58 4.37
N ASN A 212 41.71 6.92 4.57
CA ASN A 212 41.83 5.48 4.64
C ASN A 212 42.46 5.06 5.98
N SER A 213 41.67 4.39 6.83
CA SER A 213 42.10 3.83 8.10
C SER A 213 42.24 2.31 8.01
N THR A 214 43.37 1.74 8.40
CA THR A 214 43.51 0.27 8.59
C THR A 214 43.00 -0.20 9.96
N GLY A 215 42.27 0.65 10.67
CA GLY A 215 41.61 0.36 11.93
C GLY A 215 40.30 1.13 12.01
N ASN A 216 40.07 1.86 13.10
CA ASN A 216 38.87 2.68 13.27
C ASN A 216 39.05 4.09 12.68
N LEU A 217 37.95 4.69 12.23
CA LEU A 217 37.88 6.08 11.80
C LEU A 217 36.78 6.78 12.60
N SER A 218 37.11 7.86 13.32
CA SER A 218 36.12 8.70 14.00
C SER A 218 36.18 10.10 13.41
N ASN A 219 35.05 10.59 12.91
CA ASN A 219 34.91 11.94 12.37
C ASN A 219 33.85 12.71 13.12
N ARG A 220 34.28 13.67 13.93
CA ARG A 220 33.44 14.63 14.64
C ARG A 220 33.52 16.04 14.04
N GLY A 221 34.47 16.29 13.15
CA GLY A 221 34.76 17.60 12.56
C GLY A 221 33.92 17.91 11.31
N THR A 222 34.37 18.89 10.51
CA THR A 222 33.75 19.22 9.22
C THR A 222 34.69 18.83 8.08
N ILE A 223 34.18 18.02 7.15
CA ILE A 223 34.84 17.72 5.86
C ILE A 223 33.97 18.32 4.76
N ALA A 224 34.53 19.24 3.99
CA ALA A 224 33.81 19.94 2.93
C ALA A 224 34.56 19.87 1.60
N VAL A 225 33.81 19.56 0.55
CA VAL A 225 34.20 19.62 -0.84
C VAL A 225 33.22 20.55 -1.56
N ASP A 226 33.72 21.45 -2.39
CA ASP A 226 32.89 22.42 -3.12
C ASP A 226 33.33 22.53 -4.58
N GLY A 227 32.59 21.93 -5.50
CA GLY A 227 32.76 22.05 -6.96
C GLY A 227 32.12 23.31 -7.54
N ALA A 228 32.49 24.48 -7.02
CA ALA A 228 31.87 25.77 -7.37
C ALA A 228 31.82 26.02 -8.89
N GLY A 229 30.65 25.82 -9.50
CA GLY A 229 30.36 26.19 -10.90
C GLY A 229 30.76 25.17 -11.97
N SER A 230 31.16 23.96 -11.59
CA SER A 230 31.65 22.92 -12.52
C SER A 230 30.66 21.75 -12.63
N GLU A 231 30.51 21.18 -13.82
CA GLU A 231 29.81 19.89 -14.03
C GLU A 231 30.57 18.70 -13.41
N THR A 232 31.76 18.92 -12.86
CA THR A 232 32.61 17.85 -12.31
C THR A 232 32.33 17.58 -10.82
N ALA A 233 32.21 16.29 -10.50
CA ALA A 233 31.87 15.77 -9.19
C ALA A 233 32.94 16.07 -8.13
N GLY A 234 32.54 16.70 -7.03
CA GLY A 234 33.29 16.63 -5.77
C GLY A 234 33.16 15.23 -5.13
N SER A 235 34.18 14.77 -4.39
CA SER A 235 34.13 13.47 -3.72
C SER A 235 34.71 13.46 -2.31
N ILE A 236 33.99 12.89 -1.36
CA ILE A 236 34.48 12.54 -0.03
C ILE A 236 34.44 11.01 0.11
N VAL A 237 35.57 10.38 0.37
CA VAL A 237 35.68 8.93 0.57
C VAL A 237 36.30 8.65 1.93
N LEU A 238 35.55 8.02 2.83
CA LEU A 238 36.01 7.54 4.11
C LEU A 238 36.04 6.01 4.08
N THR A 239 37.21 5.40 4.25
CA THR A 239 37.39 3.95 4.26
C THR A 239 38.03 3.53 5.57
N ALA A 240 37.47 2.52 6.23
CA ALA A 240 38.03 1.92 7.43
C ALA A 240 37.94 0.40 7.36
N THR A 241 38.96 -0.35 7.75
CA THR A 241 38.83 -1.82 7.90
C THR A 241 38.10 -2.20 9.19
N GLY A 242 38.09 -1.32 10.19
CA GLY A 242 37.29 -1.42 11.41
C GLY A 242 35.99 -0.62 11.30
N ASN A 243 35.64 0.12 12.36
CA ASN A 243 34.41 0.90 12.44
C ASN A 243 34.60 2.33 11.92
N ILE A 244 33.52 2.93 11.39
CA ILE A 244 33.40 4.37 11.14
C ILE A 244 32.40 4.95 12.15
N ASP A 245 32.88 5.86 13.00
CA ASP A 245 32.05 6.69 13.89
C ASP A 245 31.93 8.09 13.29
N GLN A 246 30.80 8.36 12.63
CA GLN A 246 30.50 9.64 12.01
C GLN A 246 29.60 10.45 12.95
N GLY A 247 30.14 11.51 13.55
CA GLY A 247 29.41 12.51 14.34
C GLY A 247 29.51 13.94 13.79
N GLY A 248 30.32 14.15 12.75
CA GLY A 248 30.63 15.44 12.17
C GLY A 248 29.80 15.80 10.93
N ASN A 249 30.16 16.90 10.28
CA ASN A 249 29.53 17.36 9.03
C ASN A 249 30.30 16.86 7.81
N LEU A 250 29.60 16.27 6.84
CA LEU A 250 30.12 15.96 5.51
C LEU A 250 29.36 16.78 4.47
N GLN A 251 30.06 17.61 3.72
CA GLN A 251 29.44 18.49 2.71
C GLN A 251 30.11 18.29 1.36
N SER A 252 29.36 17.84 0.35
CA SER A 252 29.78 17.87 -1.05
C SER A 252 28.84 18.79 -1.81
N LYS A 253 29.31 19.99 -2.15
CA LYS A 253 28.57 21.03 -2.88
C LYS A 253 29.10 21.16 -4.31
N GLY A 254 28.27 21.66 -5.23
CA GLY A 254 28.66 21.90 -6.63
C GLY A 254 28.83 20.63 -7.48
N GLY A 255 28.31 20.64 -8.70
CA GLY A 255 28.31 19.47 -9.61
C GLY A 255 27.61 18.24 -9.02
N PRO A 256 27.65 17.06 -9.68
CA PRO A 256 27.15 15.82 -9.12
C PRO A 256 28.10 15.27 -8.05
N GLY A 257 27.95 15.71 -6.80
CA GLY A 257 28.82 15.32 -5.70
C GLY A 257 28.76 13.83 -5.32
N SER A 258 29.73 13.33 -4.55
CA SER A 258 29.67 12.00 -3.96
C SER A 258 30.24 11.98 -2.55
N VAL A 259 29.57 11.27 -1.65
CA VAL A 259 30.07 10.97 -0.30
C VAL A 259 29.96 9.46 -0.11
N SER A 260 31.08 8.79 0.13
CA SER A 260 31.17 7.33 0.29
C SER A 260 31.83 6.96 1.61
N LEU A 261 31.15 6.14 2.42
CA LEU A 261 31.64 5.58 3.67
C LEU A 261 31.73 4.07 3.50
N ASN A 262 32.91 3.48 3.66
CA ASN A 262 33.15 2.05 3.52
C ASN A 262 33.84 1.52 4.78
N ALA A 263 33.13 0.74 5.59
CA ALA A 263 33.64 0.13 6.81
C ALA A 263 33.69 -1.40 6.68
N GLY A 264 34.78 -2.02 7.13
CA GLY A 264 34.81 -3.48 7.34
C GLY A 264 33.97 -3.93 8.54
N GLY A 265 33.76 -3.03 9.51
CA GLY A 265 32.89 -3.22 10.69
C GLY A 265 31.59 -2.40 10.60
N GLU A 266 31.25 -1.71 11.69
CA GLU A 266 30.03 -0.90 11.85
C GLU A 266 30.24 0.53 11.31
N ILE A 267 29.19 1.13 10.73
CA ILE A 267 29.09 2.58 10.50
C ILE A 267 28.04 3.14 11.47
N ALA A 268 28.49 3.90 12.47
CA ALA A 268 27.63 4.58 13.43
C ALA A 268 27.49 6.07 13.08
N PHE A 269 26.26 6.57 13.04
CA PHE A 269 25.95 7.99 12.92
C PHE A 269 25.43 8.51 14.26
N ASP A 270 26.19 9.45 14.83
CA ASP A 270 25.90 10.05 16.12
C ASP A 270 25.08 11.34 15.99
N THR A 271 24.54 11.79 17.13
CA THR A 271 23.81 13.06 17.25
C THR A 271 24.62 14.23 16.70
N GLY A 272 24.02 15.00 15.77
CA GLY A 272 24.65 16.17 15.15
C GLY A 272 25.31 15.89 13.79
N SER A 273 25.34 14.63 13.34
CA SER A 273 25.78 14.29 11.99
C SER A 273 24.86 14.90 10.95
N ASN A 274 25.43 15.80 10.12
CA ASN A 274 24.74 16.33 8.95
C ASN A 274 25.55 16.01 7.70
N ILE A 275 24.92 15.28 6.78
CA ILE A 275 25.51 14.91 5.50
C ILE A 275 24.70 15.58 4.40
N THR A 276 25.36 16.46 3.64
CA THR A 276 24.74 17.19 2.55
C THR A 276 25.49 16.91 1.27
N VAL A 277 24.80 16.34 0.30
CA VAL A 277 25.28 16.08 -1.06
C VAL A 277 24.36 16.82 -2.03
N GLU A 278 24.88 17.83 -2.71
CA GLU A 278 24.11 18.54 -3.74
C GLU A 278 24.25 17.79 -5.08
N ASN A 279 23.13 17.52 -5.76
CA ASN A 279 23.05 16.89 -7.09
C ASN A 279 23.74 15.53 -7.22
N GLY A 280 23.94 14.80 -6.11
CA GLY A 280 24.93 13.73 -6.05
C GLY A 280 24.51 12.50 -5.26
N SER A 281 25.46 11.60 -5.00
CA SER A 281 25.20 10.33 -4.32
C SER A 281 25.81 10.25 -2.93
N PHE A 282 25.05 9.77 -1.96
CA PHE A 282 25.56 9.27 -0.68
C PHE A 282 25.54 7.74 -0.67
N THR A 283 26.66 7.12 -0.30
CA THR A 283 26.76 5.66 -0.15
C THR A 283 27.40 5.32 1.18
N ALA A 284 26.75 4.47 1.97
CA ALA A 284 27.33 3.84 3.16
C ALA A 284 27.33 2.32 2.98
N ASN A 285 28.49 1.70 3.08
CA ASN A 285 28.70 0.26 2.94
C ASN A 285 29.43 -0.27 4.19
N ALA A 286 28.73 -1.08 4.98
CA ALA A 286 29.26 -1.67 6.22
C ALA A 286 29.38 -3.18 6.10
N GLY A 287 30.49 -3.73 6.58
CA GLY A 287 30.69 -5.18 6.69
C GLY A 287 29.87 -5.84 7.80
N THR A 288 29.27 -5.05 8.69
CA THR A 288 28.31 -5.50 9.72
C THR A 288 27.08 -4.60 9.68
N ASP A 289 26.98 -3.62 10.59
CA ASP A 289 25.80 -2.78 10.80
C ASP A 289 25.97 -1.34 10.29
N ILE A 290 24.85 -0.73 9.92
CA ILE A 290 24.71 0.73 9.80
C ILE A 290 23.71 1.20 10.84
N VAL A 291 24.16 2.03 11.78
CA VAL A 291 23.35 2.45 12.91
C VAL A 291 23.24 3.97 12.97
N PHE A 292 22.01 4.48 12.93
CA PHE A 292 21.72 5.88 13.18
C PHE A 292 21.15 6.01 14.60
N GLN A 293 22.00 6.42 15.54
CA GLN A 293 21.64 6.58 16.94
C GLN A 293 21.38 8.06 17.23
N ASN A 294 20.11 8.44 17.41
CA ASN A 294 19.79 9.76 17.92
C ASN A 294 18.60 9.74 18.88
N SER A 295 18.81 10.24 20.10
CA SER A 295 17.77 10.31 21.13
C SER A 295 16.90 11.56 21.04
N ASN A 296 17.30 12.62 20.32
CA ASN A 296 16.63 13.93 20.40
C ASN A 296 16.50 14.73 19.09
N ASP A 297 17.41 14.58 18.12
CA ASP A 297 17.42 15.34 16.86
C ASP A 297 17.46 14.41 15.63
N HIS A 298 17.31 14.96 14.42
CA HIS A 298 17.42 14.14 13.22
C HIS A 298 18.87 13.99 12.76
N VAL A 299 19.32 12.77 12.46
CA VAL A 299 20.48 12.58 11.56
C VAL A 299 19.98 12.84 10.15
N ALA A 300 20.49 13.89 9.49
CA ALA A 300 20.03 14.32 8.17
C ALA A 300 21.05 13.92 7.09
N VAL A 301 20.62 13.09 6.14
CA VAL A 301 21.32 12.86 4.88
C VAL A 301 20.47 13.45 3.77
N SER A 302 20.97 14.47 3.08
CA SER A 302 20.25 15.13 1.99
C SER A 302 21.03 14.99 0.68
N ALA A 303 20.41 14.39 -0.32
CA ALA A 303 20.83 14.30 -1.71
C ALA A 303 19.83 15.07 -2.60
N ASN A 304 20.14 16.33 -2.93
CA ASN A 304 19.18 17.19 -3.65
C ASN A 304 19.20 16.96 -5.16
N ASN A 305 18.10 17.32 -5.85
CA ASN A 305 17.96 17.39 -7.31
C ASN A 305 18.31 16.08 -8.06
N GLY A 306 17.63 14.99 -7.73
CA GLY A 306 17.84 13.69 -8.39
C GLY A 306 19.00 12.87 -7.84
N GLY A 307 19.63 13.31 -6.74
CA GLY A 307 20.69 12.57 -6.06
C GLY A 307 20.22 11.25 -5.42
N SER A 308 21.13 10.31 -5.16
CA SER A 308 20.80 8.98 -4.64
C SER A 308 21.39 8.74 -3.25
N ILE A 309 20.65 8.11 -2.34
CA ILE A 309 21.12 7.64 -1.03
C ILE A 309 21.11 6.11 -1.07
N GLN A 310 22.26 5.48 -0.81
CA GLN A 310 22.39 4.02 -0.77
C GLN A 310 23.01 3.58 0.56
N LEU A 311 22.29 2.75 1.30
CA LEU A 311 22.75 2.08 2.52
C LEU A 311 22.85 0.58 2.25
N VAL A 312 24.03 -0.01 2.46
CA VAL A 312 24.29 -1.44 2.32
C VAL A 312 24.99 -1.95 3.57
N ALA A 313 24.34 -2.86 4.29
CA ALA A 313 24.89 -3.52 5.47
C ALA A 313 24.87 -5.04 5.25
N ALA A 314 25.86 -5.75 5.78
CA ALA A 314 25.84 -7.21 5.74
C ALA A 314 24.85 -7.79 6.76
N GLU A 315 24.70 -7.12 7.91
CA GLU A 315 23.83 -7.49 9.01
C GLU A 315 22.66 -6.50 9.12
N ASP A 316 22.76 -5.46 9.94
CA ASP A 316 21.60 -4.64 10.28
C ASP A 316 21.68 -3.20 9.72
N VAL A 317 20.53 -2.63 9.35
CA VAL A 317 20.36 -1.17 9.22
C VAL A 317 19.34 -0.71 10.25
N ILE A 318 19.80 0.04 11.25
CA ILE A 318 18.97 0.53 12.35
C ILE A 318 18.87 2.05 12.23
N MET A 319 17.67 2.55 11.93
CA MET A 319 17.37 3.97 11.83
C MET A 319 16.47 4.40 12.98
N ASP A 320 16.96 5.26 13.88
CA ASP A 320 16.13 5.92 14.89
C ASP A 320 16.24 7.44 14.72
N ALA A 321 15.11 8.14 14.74
CA ALA A 321 15.00 9.56 14.45
C ALA A 321 15.76 10.03 13.19
N THR A 322 15.86 9.21 12.15
CA THR A 322 16.70 9.50 10.97
C THR A 322 15.92 10.24 9.89
N ARG A 323 16.51 11.20 9.17
CA ARG A 323 15.91 11.85 8.00
C ARG A 323 16.79 11.66 6.77
N LEU A 324 16.35 10.83 5.84
CA LEU A 324 16.98 10.63 4.54
C LEU A 324 16.15 11.35 3.48
N GLU A 325 16.72 12.36 2.81
CA GLU A 325 16.05 13.11 1.74
C GLU A 325 16.78 12.97 0.42
N ALA A 326 16.15 12.38 -0.59
CA ALA A 326 16.67 12.29 -1.96
C ALA A 326 15.70 12.93 -2.96
N ARG A 327 15.57 14.27 -2.94
CA ARG A 327 14.50 15.01 -3.65
C ARG A 327 14.51 14.73 -5.16
N GLY A 328 13.53 13.97 -5.65
CA GLY A 328 13.43 13.52 -7.04
C GLY A 328 14.40 12.40 -7.43
N GLY A 329 15.21 11.90 -6.47
CA GLY A 329 16.17 10.81 -6.67
C GLY A 329 15.84 9.58 -5.85
N THR A 330 16.78 8.64 -5.69
CA THR A 330 16.47 7.31 -5.14
C THR A 330 17.02 7.10 -3.74
N ILE A 331 16.24 6.49 -2.84
CA ILE A 331 16.73 5.97 -1.56
C ILE A 331 16.71 4.44 -1.63
N SER A 332 17.85 3.78 -1.41
CA SER A 332 17.97 2.32 -1.36
C SER A 332 18.60 1.87 -0.05
N VAL A 333 17.93 0.98 0.67
CA VAL A 333 18.40 0.36 1.91
C VAL A 333 18.42 -1.16 1.71
N ASN A 334 19.59 -1.78 1.83
CA ASN A 334 19.75 -3.23 1.69
C ASN A 334 20.51 -3.79 2.89
N ALA A 335 19.93 -4.76 3.59
CA ALA A 335 20.52 -5.37 4.78
C ALA A 335 20.07 -6.83 4.96
N ASN A 336 20.57 -7.52 5.99
CA ASN A 336 19.92 -8.71 6.49
C ASN A 336 18.70 -8.35 7.35
N TYR A 337 18.80 -7.35 8.22
CA TYR A 337 17.68 -6.83 9.01
C TYR A 337 17.56 -5.32 8.85
N VAL A 338 16.34 -4.80 8.74
CA VAL A 338 16.10 -3.34 8.69
C VAL A 338 15.13 -2.95 9.78
N GLN A 339 15.52 -1.97 10.60
CA GLN A 339 14.66 -1.37 11.60
C GLN A 339 14.49 0.12 11.36
N LEU A 340 13.22 0.58 11.31
CA LEU A 340 12.88 2.00 11.33
C LEU A 340 12.14 2.31 12.63
N GLY A 341 12.77 3.10 13.48
CA GLY A 341 12.25 3.61 14.75
C GLY A 341 11.54 4.94 14.62
N ASP A 342 11.32 5.59 15.75
CA ASP A 342 10.49 6.79 15.88
C ASP A 342 11.07 7.96 15.08
N LYS A 343 10.21 8.83 14.55
CA LYS A 343 10.59 10.02 13.77
C LYS A 343 11.41 9.74 12.51
N SER A 344 11.64 8.48 12.15
CA SER A 344 12.42 8.13 10.97
C SER A 344 11.64 8.45 9.69
N THR A 345 12.25 9.26 8.82
CA THR A 345 11.66 9.74 7.57
C THR A 345 12.58 9.43 6.40
N LEU A 346 12.10 8.65 5.44
CA LEU A 346 12.74 8.49 4.13
C LEU A 346 11.86 9.22 3.13
N SER A 347 12.40 10.24 2.46
CA SER A 347 11.64 11.07 1.55
C SER A 347 12.38 11.31 0.24
N THR A 348 11.75 10.98 -0.87
CA THR A 348 12.19 11.36 -2.22
C THR A 348 11.37 12.53 -2.77
N SER A 349 10.58 13.15 -1.89
CA SER A 349 9.56 14.12 -2.27
C SER A 349 10.16 15.42 -2.82
N THR A 350 9.46 16.05 -3.75
CA THR A 350 9.86 17.31 -4.39
C THR A 350 8.87 18.41 -4.00
N LEU A 351 9.36 19.63 -3.79
CA LEU A 351 8.52 20.78 -3.40
C LEU A 351 8.13 21.67 -4.58
N ASP A 352 8.79 21.50 -5.72
CA ASP A 352 8.65 22.32 -6.92
C ASP A 352 7.71 21.69 -7.96
N GLY A 353 7.05 20.57 -7.61
CA GLY A 353 6.17 19.83 -8.49
C GLY A 353 6.90 18.99 -9.55
N SER A 354 8.22 18.80 -9.44
CA SER A 354 8.96 17.81 -10.25
C SER A 354 8.59 16.39 -9.86
N ASP A 355 8.85 15.39 -10.70
CA ASP A 355 8.53 13.99 -10.38
C ASP A 355 9.31 13.51 -9.14
N ALA A 356 8.63 12.85 -8.21
CA ALA A 356 9.29 12.25 -7.05
C ALA A 356 10.10 11.01 -7.47
N GLY A 357 11.18 10.73 -6.75
CA GLY A 357 11.99 9.54 -7.01
C GLY A 357 11.57 8.33 -6.16
N ASP A 358 12.33 7.23 -6.23
CA ASP A 358 11.91 5.94 -5.68
C ASP A 358 12.56 5.62 -4.31
N ILE A 359 11.82 4.92 -3.43
CA ILE A 359 12.32 4.37 -2.18
C ILE A 359 12.30 2.84 -2.26
N THR A 360 13.41 2.18 -1.97
CA THR A 360 13.52 0.72 -1.92
C THR A 360 14.16 0.29 -0.60
N ILE A 361 13.48 -0.57 0.15
CA ILE A 361 13.99 -1.20 1.37
C ILE A 361 13.92 -2.71 1.17
N ASN A 362 15.09 -3.36 1.14
CA ASN A 362 15.21 -4.81 0.99
C ASN A 362 15.92 -5.42 2.21
N ALA A 363 15.35 -6.48 2.76
CA ALA A 363 15.99 -7.27 3.81
C ALA A 363 16.00 -8.76 3.46
N ASN A 364 17.14 -9.43 3.66
CA ASN A 364 17.22 -10.89 3.54
C ASN A 364 16.59 -11.62 4.73
N GLY A 365 16.40 -10.94 5.85
CA GLY A 365 15.72 -11.38 7.07
C GLY A 365 14.47 -10.54 7.30
N ASP A 366 14.31 -9.99 8.51
CA ASP A 366 13.11 -9.25 8.90
C ASP A 366 13.22 -7.73 8.61
N ILE A 367 12.07 -7.09 8.39
CA ILE A 367 11.93 -5.63 8.43
C ILE A 367 10.96 -5.29 9.58
N ASN A 368 11.39 -4.41 10.48
CA ASN A 368 10.57 -3.96 11.61
C ASN A 368 10.47 -2.44 11.63
N ILE A 369 9.28 -1.92 11.38
CA ILE A 369 8.99 -0.50 11.45
C ILE A 369 8.12 -0.25 12.67
N VAL A 370 8.70 0.42 13.66
CA VAL A 370 8.07 0.64 14.96
C VAL A 370 8.01 2.13 15.23
N ALA A 371 6.77 2.64 15.34
CA ALA A 371 6.50 4.01 15.72
C ALA A 371 5.91 4.03 17.14
N ARG A 372 6.72 4.38 18.15
CA ARG A 372 6.39 4.33 19.58
C ARG A 372 5.86 5.64 20.10
N THR A 373 6.57 6.75 19.90
CA THR A 373 6.12 8.08 20.36
C THR A 373 5.72 9.00 19.22
N ASP A 374 6.39 8.89 18.07
CA ASP A 374 6.22 9.79 16.93
C ASP A 374 6.12 9.03 15.61
N SER A 375 5.63 9.72 14.58
CA SER A 375 5.39 9.12 13.27
C SER A 375 6.69 8.79 12.54
N ALA A 376 6.72 7.65 11.87
CA ALA A 376 7.73 7.31 10.87
C ALA A 376 7.09 7.31 9.48
N THR A 377 7.81 7.76 8.45
CA THR A 377 7.22 8.05 7.15
C THR A 377 8.14 7.64 6.00
N LEU A 378 7.58 6.93 5.02
CA LEU A 378 8.18 6.75 3.69
C LEU A 378 7.37 7.60 2.71
N ALA A 379 7.97 8.61 2.10
CA ALA A 379 7.26 9.58 1.27
C ALA A 379 7.93 9.82 -0.09
N ALA A 380 7.22 9.48 -1.16
CA ALA A 380 7.62 9.74 -2.55
C ALA A 380 6.61 10.67 -3.24
N ASN A 381 6.44 11.88 -2.68
CA ASN A 381 5.42 12.84 -3.08
C ASN A 381 5.96 13.91 -4.05
N GLY A 382 5.28 14.18 -5.16
CA GLY A 382 5.76 15.16 -6.15
C GLY A 382 4.82 15.30 -7.35
N GLY A 383 5.29 15.88 -8.46
CA GLY A 383 4.53 16.04 -9.70
C GLY A 383 3.80 14.76 -10.10
N LYS A 384 4.58 13.70 -10.36
CA LYS A 384 4.14 12.30 -10.25
C LYS A 384 4.68 11.69 -8.96
N GLY A 385 3.89 10.83 -8.33
CA GLY A 385 4.36 10.05 -7.17
C GLY A 385 5.42 9.04 -7.59
N GLY A 386 6.47 8.90 -6.78
CA GLY A 386 7.50 7.89 -6.98
C GLY A 386 7.07 6.52 -6.44
N ASN A 387 7.86 5.48 -6.69
CA ASN A 387 7.55 4.13 -6.22
C ASN A 387 8.21 3.86 -4.86
N ILE A 388 7.48 3.18 -3.98
CA ILE A 388 7.98 2.70 -2.70
C ILE A 388 7.90 1.18 -2.67
N THR A 389 9.03 0.51 -2.53
CA THR A 389 9.14 -0.95 -2.38
C THR A 389 9.71 -1.29 -1.02
N VAL A 390 9.01 -2.12 -0.24
CA VAL A 390 9.46 -2.66 1.05
C VAL A 390 9.36 -4.19 0.98
N ALA A 391 10.50 -4.88 0.92
CA ALA A 391 10.57 -6.31 0.70
C ALA A 391 11.46 -7.01 1.73
N ALA A 392 10.88 -7.90 2.53
CA ALA A 392 11.57 -8.79 3.43
C ALA A 392 11.50 -10.23 2.89
N GLN A 393 12.58 -11.02 2.97
CA GLN A 393 12.45 -12.47 2.78
C GLN A 393 11.89 -13.14 4.07
N GLY A 394 12.18 -12.56 5.23
CA GLY A 394 11.60 -12.91 6.53
C GLY A 394 10.24 -12.25 6.75
N SER A 395 9.97 -11.82 7.97
CA SER A 395 8.75 -11.12 8.37
C SER A 395 8.86 -9.62 8.17
N LEU A 396 7.74 -8.98 7.85
CA LEU A 396 7.58 -7.54 7.81
C LEU A 396 6.56 -7.12 8.87
N GLY A 397 7.04 -6.43 9.91
CA GLY A 397 6.21 -5.86 10.96
C GLY A 397 6.16 -4.35 10.84
N ILE A 398 4.95 -3.79 10.75
CA ILE A 398 4.68 -2.35 10.82
C ILE A 398 3.73 -2.11 12.00
N LYS A 399 4.25 -1.51 13.06
CA LYS A 399 3.55 -1.39 14.34
C LYS A 399 3.60 0.03 14.89
N ALA A 400 2.43 0.61 15.13
CA ALA A 400 2.30 1.81 15.95
C ALA A 400 1.94 1.41 17.39
N THR A 401 2.78 1.73 18.37
CA THR A 401 2.63 1.24 19.76
C THR A 401 2.02 2.24 20.73
N SER A 402 1.62 3.43 20.28
CA SER A 402 0.85 4.37 21.11
C SER A 402 -0.24 5.08 20.31
N ASP A 403 -1.03 5.93 20.98
CA ASP A 403 -2.26 6.50 20.41
C ASP A 403 -2.01 7.66 19.41
N SER A 404 -0.79 8.20 19.36
CA SER A 404 -0.41 9.37 18.57
C SER A 404 0.44 9.08 17.31
N PRO A 405 1.42 8.16 17.31
CA PRO A 405 2.26 7.93 16.15
C PRO A 405 1.47 7.23 15.05
N THR A 406 1.66 7.70 13.83
CA THR A 406 1.18 7.03 12.63
C THR A 406 2.38 6.57 11.83
N PHE A 407 2.35 5.33 11.33
CA PHE A 407 3.28 4.93 10.29
C PHE A 407 2.56 5.01 8.94
N VAL A 408 3.19 5.68 7.98
CA VAL A 408 2.59 5.95 6.68
C VAL A 408 3.60 5.72 5.57
N ILE A 409 3.20 4.92 4.58
CA ILE A 409 3.86 4.78 3.27
C ILE A 409 3.02 5.53 2.25
N GLU A 410 3.58 6.61 1.69
CA GLU A 410 2.87 7.54 0.82
C GLU A 410 3.59 7.76 -0.50
N ALA A 411 2.94 7.42 -1.60
CA ALA A 411 3.41 7.62 -2.97
C ALA A 411 2.47 8.58 -3.73
N ASN A 412 2.39 9.84 -3.29
CA ASN A 412 1.35 10.77 -3.77
C ASN A 412 1.80 11.63 -4.98
N GLY A 413 0.96 11.72 -6.01
CA GLY A 413 1.14 12.64 -7.15
C GLY A 413 0.31 13.91 -7.00
N GLU A 414 0.96 15.06 -6.83
CA GLU A 414 0.33 16.38 -6.69
C GLU A 414 -0.21 16.93 -8.03
N ASN A 415 0.46 16.65 -9.15
CA ASN A 415 0.12 17.20 -10.47
C ASN A 415 -0.18 16.12 -11.52
N GLY A 416 -0.54 14.91 -11.10
CA GLY A 416 -0.64 13.80 -12.05
C GLY A 416 -1.08 12.47 -11.46
N GLN A 417 -0.28 11.45 -11.76
CA GLN A 417 -0.50 10.05 -11.40
C GLN A 417 0.15 9.77 -10.03
N GLY A 418 -0.56 9.06 -9.16
CA GLY A 418 0.02 8.49 -7.95
C GLY A 418 1.08 7.45 -8.30
N GLY A 419 2.06 7.29 -7.42
CA GLY A 419 3.11 6.28 -7.56
C GLY A 419 2.63 4.89 -7.15
N SER A 420 3.54 3.92 -7.00
CA SER A 420 3.16 2.57 -6.54
C SER A 420 3.76 2.26 -5.18
N VAL A 421 2.99 1.61 -4.31
CA VAL A 421 3.46 1.06 -3.03
C VAL A 421 3.43 -0.46 -3.11
N ALA A 422 4.60 -1.09 -3.03
CA ALA A 422 4.75 -2.55 -3.04
C ALA A 422 5.34 -3.00 -1.71
N VAL A 423 4.65 -3.90 -1.03
CA VAL A 423 5.03 -4.41 0.29
C VAL A 423 5.04 -5.93 0.25
N SER A 424 6.13 -6.57 0.68
CA SER A 424 6.23 -8.03 0.69
C SER A 424 7.04 -8.61 1.85
N GLY A 425 6.63 -9.80 2.32
CA GLY A 425 7.27 -10.56 3.40
C GLY A 425 6.62 -11.93 3.60
N SER A 426 7.31 -12.90 4.20
CA SER A 426 6.69 -14.19 4.58
C SER A 426 5.47 -13.98 5.50
N GLN A 427 5.57 -13.07 6.46
CA GLN A 427 4.45 -12.59 7.26
C GLN A 427 4.42 -11.07 7.18
N VAL A 428 3.30 -10.48 6.77
CA VAL A 428 3.09 -9.04 6.75
C VAL A 428 2.10 -8.68 7.87
N VAL A 429 2.54 -7.87 8.83
CA VAL A 429 1.69 -7.38 9.93
C VAL A 429 1.65 -5.87 9.89
N PHE A 430 0.44 -5.32 9.75
CA PHE A 430 0.13 -3.92 9.93
C PHE A 430 -0.76 -3.77 11.16
N GLN A 431 -0.25 -3.11 12.22
CA GLN A 431 -0.97 -2.99 13.48
C GLN A 431 -0.97 -1.55 14.00
N GLU A 432 -2.15 -0.95 14.07
CA GLU A 432 -2.37 0.35 14.70
C GLU A 432 -3.08 0.15 16.05
N LEU A 433 -2.64 0.86 17.09
CA LEU A 433 -3.26 0.77 18.40
C LEU A 433 -4.55 1.62 18.48
N ASN A 434 -4.62 2.72 17.72
CA ASN A 434 -5.70 3.71 17.81
C ASN A 434 -6.65 3.67 16.60
N THR A 435 -7.95 3.51 16.88
CA THR A 435 -9.03 3.50 15.87
C THR A 435 -9.46 4.89 15.39
N ALA A 436 -9.07 5.97 16.09
CA ALA A 436 -9.64 7.30 15.87
C ALA A 436 -9.11 8.01 14.63
N ASN A 437 -7.91 7.65 14.16
CA ASN A 437 -7.20 8.45 13.15
C ASN A 437 -7.03 7.76 11.79
N GLN A 438 -7.13 6.42 11.67
CA GLN A 438 -7.08 5.62 10.43
C GLN A 438 -6.25 6.27 9.30
N ARG A 439 -5.03 6.77 9.58
CA ARG A 439 -4.31 7.66 8.65
C ARG A 439 -3.71 6.92 7.46
N GLY A 440 -3.79 5.59 7.44
CA GLY A 440 -3.37 4.76 6.32
C GLY A 440 -1.93 4.27 6.46
N PHE A 441 -1.75 2.96 6.38
CA PHE A 441 -0.43 2.32 6.32
C PHE A 441 0.21 2.47 4.95
N ALA A 442 -0.59 2.35 3.90
CA ALA A 442 -0.13 2.43 2.52
C ALA A 442 -1.12 3.25 1.69
N ARG A 443 -0.61 4.29 1.04
CA ARG A 443 -1.38 5.28 0.29
C ARG A 443 -0.70 5.56 -1.04
N ALA A 444 -1.45 5.41 -2.12
CA ALA A 444 -0.98 5.71 -3.48
C ALA A 444 -1.96 6.68 -4.16
N ASN A 445 -1.92 7.95 -3.76
CA ASN A 445 -2.91 8.94 -4.21
C ASN A 445 -2.39 9.75 -5.40
N GLY A 446 -3.26 10.16 -6.32
CA GLY A 446 -2.90 11.12 -7.36
C GLY A 446 -4.06 12.08 -7.63
N THR A 447 -3.77 13.35 -7.91
CA THR A 447 -4.83 14.33 -8.18
C THR A 447 -5.67 13.99 -9.40
N THR A 448 -5.09 13.30 -10.40
CA THR A 448 -5.83 12.81 -11.58
C THR A 448 -6.05 11.30 -11.53
N ASN A 449 -5.01 10.49 -11.37
CA ASN A 449 -5.13 9.04 -11.33
C ASN A 449 -4.43 8.53 -10.08
N GLY A 450 -5.11 7.70 -9.30
CA GLY A 450 -4.53 6.96 -8.20
C GLY A 450 -3.47 6.00 -8.69
N GLY A 451 -2.55 5.71 -7.78
CA GLY A 451 -1.47 4.78 -7.99
C GLY A 451 -1.87 3.33 -7.72
N SER A 452 -0.91 2.46 -7.42
CA SER A 452 -1.20 1.09 -7.03
C SER A 452 -0.66 0.74 -5.65
N VAL A 453 -1.37 -0.10 -4.90
CA VAL A 453 -0.88 -0.66 -3.64
C VAL A 453 -0.91 -2.19 -3.73
N THR A 454 0.25 -2.82 -3.64
CA THR A 454 0.39 -4.28 -3.64
C THR A 454 0.95 -4.75 -2.31
N VAL A 455 0.31 -5.71 -1.67
CA VAL A 455 0.80 -6.39 -0.47
C VAL A 455 0.86 -7.89 -0.74
N ALA A 456 2.03 -8.51 -0.56
CA ALA A 456 2.25 -9.93 -0.82
C ALA A 456 2.91 -10.66 0.36
N GLY A 457 2.46 -11.88 0.69
CA GLY A 457 3.13 -12.70 1.70
C GLY A 457 2.53 -14.07 1.92
N ASP A 458 3.03 -14.87 2.86
CA ASP A 458 2.32 -16.10 3.24
C ASP A 458 1.11 -15.77 4.11
N THR A 459 1.25 -14.81 5.01
CA THR A 459 0.14 -14.30 5.83
C THR A 459 0.10 -12.78 5.82
N LEU A 460 -1.12 -12.23 5.89
CA LEU A 460 -1.36 -10.80 6.07
C LEU A 460 -2.28 -10.61 7.29
N ASP A 461 -1.83 -9.81 8.26
CA ASP A 461 -2.65 -9.29 9.36
C ASP A 461 -2.71 -7.77 9.26
N LEU A 462 -3.87 -7.24 8.91
CA LEU A 462 -4.18 -5.82 8.92
C LEU A 462 -5.15 -5.57 10.07
N THR A 463 -4.66 -4.96 11.14
CA THR A 463 -5.45 -4.65 12.34
C THR A 463 -5.50 -3.13 12.54
N ARG A 464 -6.73 -2.59 12.51
CA ARG A 464 -7.06 -1.17 12.66
C ARG A 464 -6.37 -0.27 11.63
N GLY A 465 -6.03 -0.81 10.47
CA GLY A 465 -5.29 -0.13 9.44
C GLY A 465 -6.14 0.40 8.31
N LYS A 466 -5.56 1.31 7.51
CA LYS A 466 -6.12 1.72 6.23
C LYS A 466 -5.13 1.47 5.08
N ILE A 467 -5.59 0.89 3.98
CA ILE A 467 -4.88 0.81 2.71
C ILE A 467 -5.73 1.56 1.70
N GLU A 468 -5.15 2.54 1.00
CA GLU A 468 -5.90 3.34 0.04
C GLU A 468 -5.14 3.65 -1.25
N ALA A 469 -5.90 3.73 -2.34
CA ALA A 469 -5.48 4.30 -3.60
C ALA A 469 -6.57 5.29 -4.02
N ASN A 470 -6.21 6.56 -4.24
CA ASN A 470 -7.18 7.58 -4.58
C ASN A 470 -6.77 8.35 -5.83
N GLY A 471 -7.71 8.62 -6.73
CA GLY A 471 -7.53 9.68 -7.71
C GLY A 471 -8.83 10.16 -8.33
N ALA A 472 -8.89 11.43 -8.75
CA ALA A 472 -10.14 12.03 -9.20
C ALA A 472 -10.76 11.25 -10.39
N ASN A 473 -9.95 10.88 -11.37
CA ASN A 473 -10.37 10.12 -12.54
C ASN A 473 -10.32 8.61 -12.29
N ASN A 474 -9.12 8.04 -12.13
CA ASN A 474 -8.98 6.61 -11.81
C ASN A 474 -8.60 6.46 -10.33
N ALA A 475 -9.24 5.53 -9.64
CA ALA A 475 -9.01 5.22 -8.24
C ALA A 475 -7.63 4.56 -7.99
N GLY A 476 -7.10 3.86 -8.99
CA GLY A 476 -5.93 3.01 -8.82
C GLY A 476 -6.29 1.58 -8.42
N ASP A 477 -5.27 0.74 -8.21
CA ASP A 477 -5.43 -0.69 -7.97
C ASP A 477 -4.85 -1.10 -6.61
N ILE A 478 -5.61 -1.86 -5.83
CA ILE A 478 -5.14 -2.47 -4.58
C ILE A 478 -5.15 -3.99 -4.72
N ALA A 479 -4.01 -4.63 -4.53
CA ALA A 479 -3.88 -6.09 -4.60
C ALA A 479 -3.26 -6.64 -3.31
N LEU A 480 -4.04 -7.37 -2.51
CA LEU A 480 -3.56 -8.08 -1.32
C LEU A 480 -3.52 -9.58 -1.64
N THR A 481 -2.33 -10.16 -1.71
CA THR A 481 -2.13 -11.56 -2.14
C THR A 481 -1.42 -12.34 -1.05
N THR A 482 -2.01 -13.46 -0.61
CA THR A 482 -1.34 -14.36 0.34
C THR A 482 -1.40 -15.84 0.01
N THR A 483 -0.49 -16.62 0.58
CA THR A 483 -0.49 -18.08 0.43
C THR A 483 -1.41 -18.75 1.46
N ASN A 484 -1.18 -18.48 2.74
CA ASN A 484 -1.70 -19.23 3.90
C ASN A 484 -2.88 -18.56 4.61
N GLY A 485 -3.06 -17.24 4.48
CA GLY A 485 -4.23 -16.58 5.08
C GLY A 485 -4.17 -15.06 5.10
N MET A 486 -5.33 -14.45 5.32
CA MET A 486 -5.49 -13.00 5.39
C MET A 486 -6.48 -12.65 6.48
N VAL A 487 -6.11 -11.74 7.37
CA VAL A 487 -6.95 -11.22 8.45
C VAL A 487 -7.01 -9.70 8.33
N LEU A 488 -8.22 -9.17 8.21
CA LEU A 488 -8.53 -7.74 8.30
C LEU A 488 -9.44 -7.55 9.51
N LEU A 489 -8.95 -6.84 10.52
CA LEU A 489 -9.69 -6.54 11.75
C LEU A 489 -9.84 -5.03 11.90
N ASP A 490 -11.07 -4.53 11.98
CA ASP A 490 -11.39 -3.09 12.13
C ASP A 490 -10.65 -2.21 11.10
N SER A 491 -10.44 -2.72 9.88
CA SER A 491 -9.56 -2.12 8.88
C SER A 491 -10.33 -1.65 7.64
N VAL A 492 -9.70 -0.77 6.88
CA VAL A 492 -10.25 -0.15 5.67
C VAL A 492 -9.34 -0.45 4.48
N VAL A 493 -9.88 -1.00 3.40
CA VAL A 493 -9.16 -1.19 2.13
C VAL A 493 -10.00 -0.57 1.03
N GLU A 494 -9.58 0.59 0.53
CA GLU A 494 -10.43 1.42 -0.33
C GLU A 494 -9.70 2.00 -1.54
N ALA A 495 -10.23 1.75 -2.73
CA ALA A 495 -9.84 2.48 -3.94
C ALA A 495 -10.91 3.54 -4.25
N ASN A 496 -10.56 4.82 -4.37
CA ASN A 496 -11.52 5.91 -4.62
C ASN A 496 -11.21 6.72 -5.89
N GLY A 497 -12.15 6.80 -6.84
CA GLY A 497 -12.00 7.60 -8.06
C GLY A 497 -13.10 7.40 -9.11
N ASP A 498 -13.36 8.40 -9.96
CA ASP A 498 -14.62 8.45 -10.73
C ASP A 498 -14.83 7.37 -11.80
N ASN A 499 -13.78 6.72 -12.34
CA ASN A 499 -13.87 5.87 -13.52
C ASN A 499 -13.42 4.40 -13.35
N ARG A 500 -12.16 4.15 -12.97
CA ARG A 500 -11.58 2.79 -12.87
C ARG A 500 -10.84 2.59 -11.57
N GLY A 501 -10.98 1.40 -11.00
CA GLY A 501 -10.09 0.90 -9.95
C GLY A 501 -10.38 -0.55 -9.63
N SER A 502 -9.46 -1.22 -8.98
CA SER A 502 -9.69 -2.59 -8.52
C SER A 502 -9.23 -2.77 -7.09
N VAL A 503 -9.93 -3.62 -6.37
CA VAL A 503 -9.51 -4.12 -5.06
C VAL A 503 -9.57 -5.64 -5.14
N ALA A 504 -8.42 -6.29 -5.04
CA ALA A 504 -8.29 -7.74 -5.11
C ALA A 504 -7.73 -8.28 -3.80
N LEU A 505 -8.50 -9.14 -3.13
CA LEU A 505 -8.05 -9.94 -2.00
C LEU A 505 -7.89 -11.38 -2.48
N THR A 506 -6.68 -11.92 -2.52
CA THR A 506 -6.43 -13.28 -3.04
C THR A 506 -5.67 -14.12 -2.02
N THR A 507 -6.18 -15.30 -1.69
CA THR A 507 -5.44 -16.31 -0.92
C THR A 507 -5.37 -17.63 -1.70
N THR A 508 -4.18 -18.24 -1.78
CA THR A 508 -3.99 -19.47 -2.57
C THR A 508 -4.53 -20.72 -1.86
N ALA A 509 -4.25 -20.86 -0.56
CA ALA A 509 -4.70 -21.98 0.27
C ALA A 509 -5.41 -21.53 1.55
N GLY A 510 -5.28 -20.25 1.90
CA GLY A 510 -5.72 -19.68 3.17
C GLY A 510 -7.16 -19.19 3.26
N VAL A 511 -7.56 -18.79 4.46
CA VAL A 511 -8.84 -18.11 4.76
C VAL A 511 -8.70 -16.60 4.55
N VAL A 512 -9.75 -15.95 4.02
CA VAL A 512 -9.92 -14.49 4.09
C VAL A 512 -10.87 -14.16 5.24
N ASN A 513 -10.38 -13.50 6.28
CA ASN A 513 -11.14 -13.17 7.49
C ASN A 513 -11.31 -11.66 7.63
N LEU A 514 -12.53 -11.17 7.43
CA LEU A 514 -12.92 -9.76 7.49
C LEU A 514 -13.78 -9.54 8.75
N LYS A 515 -13.19 -8.94 9.78
CA LYS A 515 -13.88 -8.64 11.04
C LYS A 515 -14.08 -7.14 11.14
N SER A 516 -15.35 -6.70 11.11
CA SER A 516 -15.69 -5.26 11.21
C SER A 516 -14.93 -4.36 10.22
N SER A 517 -14.49 -4.91 9.08
CA SER A 517 -13.62 -4.22 8.12
C SER A 517 -14.40 -3.79 6.89
N SER A 518 -14.08 -2.62 6.34
CA SER A 518 -14.62 -2.17 5.06
C SER A 518 -13.62 -2.44 3.95
N VAL A 519 -14.06 -3.16 2.91
CA VAL A 519 -13.25 -3.39 1.71
C VAL A 519 -14.11 -2.99 0.53
N GLY A 520 -13.65 -2.00 -0.23
CA GLY A 520 -14.45 -1.57 -1.34
C GLY A 520 -13.83 -0.57 -2.26
N ILE A 521 -14.61 -0.22 -3.27
CA ILE A 521 -14.22 0.75 -4.28
C ILE A 521 -15.32 1.81 -4.32
N ASN A 522 -14.94 3.08 -4.20
CA ASN A 522 -15.81 4.19 -4.55
C ASN A 522 -15.38 4.71 -5.93
N GLY A 523 -15.85 4.06 -6.99
CA GLY A 523 -15.55 4.46 -8.35
C GLY A 523 -16.49 3.96 -9.44
N GLY A 524 -16.28 4.49 -10.65
CA GLY A 524 -17.18 4.33 -11.79
C GLY A 524 -17.18 2.97 -12.47
N ALA A 525 -17.70 2.96 -13.70
CA ALA A 525 -18.27 1.83 -14.44
C ALA A 525 -17.39 0.57 -14.62
N LEU A 526 -16.08 0.69 -14.42
CA LEU A 526 -15.12 -0.39 -14.68
C LEU A 526 -14.42 -0.85 -13.39
N SER A 527 -14.98 -0.49 -12.24
CA SER A 527 -14.42 -0.89 -10.96
C SER A 527 -14.67 -2.37 -10.66
N GLN A 528 -13.72 -3.07 -10.03
CA GLN A 528 -13.89 -4.48 -9.68
C GLN A 528 -13.35 -4.81 -8.29
N LEU A 529 -14.24 -5.21 -7.39
CA LEU A 529 -13.87 -5.84 -6.12
C LEU A 529 -13.83 -7.35 -6.34
N THR A 530 -12.68 -7.98 -6.11
CA THR A 530 -12.51 -9.44 -6.20
C THR A 530 -12.00 -9.98 -4.88
N VAL A 531 -12.68 -10.99 -4.33
CA VAL A 531 -12.19 -11.76 -3.17
C VAL A 531 -12.09 -13.22 -3.59
N ASN A 532 -10.87 -13.74 -3.70
CA ASN A 532 -10.60 -15.13 -4.02
C ASN A 532 -9.96 -15.82 -2.81
N SER A 533 -10.57 -16.89 -2.32
CA SER A 533 -10.02 -17.68 -1.22
C SER A 533 -9.83 -19.14 -1.59
N GLY A 534 -8.63 -19.67 -1.39
CA GLY A 534 -8.34 -21.10 -1.50
C GLY A 534 -9.06 -21.96 -0.45
N SER A 535 -9.72 -21.34 0.53
CA SER A 535 -10.46 -22.02 1.59
C SER A 535 -11.74 -21.24 1.92
N HIS A 536 -11.88 -20.73 3.14
CA HIS A 536 -13.09 -20.03 3.61
C HIS A 536 -13.02 -18.51 3.45
N ILE A 537 -14.18 -17.88 3.24
CA ILE A 537 -14.36 -16.44 3.43
C ILE A 537 -15.20 -16.24 4.70
N ILE A 538 -14.65 -15.54 5.68
CA ILE A 538 -15.34 -15.25 6.95
C ILE A 538 -15.48 -13.74 7.06
N GLN A 539 -16.70 -13.22 6.89
CA GLN A 539 -17.03 -11.82 7.12
C GLN A 539 -17.94 -11.71 8.34
N THR A 540 -17.38 -11.27 9.47
CA THR A 540 -18.14 -11.02 10.71
C THR A 540 -18.16 -9.52 10.98
N GLY A 541 -19.13 -8.82 10.40
CA GLY A 541 -19.23 -7.36 10.43
C GLY A 541 -18.53 -6.66 9.25
N GLY A 542 -18.69 -5.35 9.15
CA GLY A 542 -18.08 -4.53 8.10
C GLY A 542 -18.91 -4.48 6.79
N GLU A 543 -18.26 -4.17 5.67
CA GLU A 543 -18.94 -4.05 4.36
C GLU A 543 -17.97 -4.40 3.23
N LEU A 544 -18.39 -5.27 2.31
CA LEU A 544 -17.78 -5.44 0.99
C LEU A 544 -18.57 -4.57 0.00
N PHE A 545 -17.94 -3.59 -0.65
CA PHE A 545 -18.72 -2.71 -1.53
C PHE A 545 -18.02 -2.32 -2.83
N ALA A 546 -18.82 -2.13 -3.87
CA ALA A 546 -18.47 -1.39 -5.07
C ALA A 546 -19.53 -0.31 -5.30
N ARG A 547 -19.13 0.95 -5.14
CA ARG A 547 -20.02 2.11 -5.23
C ARG A 547 -19.53 3.02 -6.35
N GLY A 548 -20.43 3.56 -7.16
CA GLY A 548 -20.04 4.48 -8.23
C GLY A 548 -21.11 5.52 -8.54
N VAL A 549 -20.72 6.66 -9.11
CA VAL A 549 -21.70 7.66 -9.54
C VAL A 549 -22.41 7.17 -10.81
N ASP A 550 -21.66 6.92 -11.88
CA ASP A 550 -22.22 6.61 -13.20
C ASP A 550 -22.45 5.12 -13.45
N ALA A 551 -21.68 4.24 -12.82
CA ALA A 551 -22.00 2.83 -12.73
C ALA A 551 -21.19 2.24 -11.58
N ALA A 552 -21.79 1.30 -10.86
CA ALA A 552 -21.11 0.59 -9.80
C ALA A 552 -20.18 -0.45 -10.41
N GLY A 553 -19.03 -0.63 -9.77
CA GLY A 553 -18.16 -1.75 -10.04
C GLY A 553 -18.81 -3.10 -9.71
N SER A 554 -18.26 -4.17 -10.28
CA SER A 554 -18.71 -5.53 -9.98
C SER A 554 -18.03 -6.06 -8.71
N VAL A 555 -18.75 -6.87 -7.93
CA VAL A 555 -18.20 -7.60 -6.78
C VAL A 555 -18.17 -9.08 -7.10
N ASN A 556 -16.97 -9.68 -7.12
CA ASN A 556 -16.75 -11.09 -7.40
C ASN A 556 -16.18 -11.79 -6.17
N LEU A 557 -16.92 -12.74 -5.60
CA LEU A 557 -16.45 -13.56 -4.48
C LEU A 557 -16.26 -15.00 -4.98
N THR A 558 -15.04 -15.52 -4.90
CA THR A 558 -14.69 -16.90 -5.28
C THR A 558 -14.08 -17.63 -4.10
N PHE A 559 -14.51 -18.85 -3.83
CA PHE A 559 -13.91 -19.70 -2.78
C PHE A 559 -13.92 -21.18 -3.16
N ALA A 560 -13.03 -21.96 -2.54
CA ALA A 560 -12.84 -23.36 -2.91
C ALA A 560 -14.09 -24.23 -2.72
N ASN A 561 -14.18 -25.30 -3.54
CA ASN A 561 -15.22 -26.31 -3.39
C ASN A 561 -15.07 -27.03 -2.04
N GLY A 562 -16.17 -27.19 -1.31
CA GLY A 562 -16.17 -27.76 0.05
C GLY A 562 -15.93 -26.74 1.16
N SER A 563 -15.61 -25.49 0.83
CA SER A 563 -15.48 -24.41 1.81
C SER A 563 -16.81 -23.69 2.05
N THR A 564 -16.84 -22.89 3.11
CA THR A 564 -18.00 -22.11 3.56
C THR A 564 -17.68 -20.63 3.54
N ALA A 565 -18.54 -19.83 2.94
CA ALA A 565 -18.53 -18.37 3.06
C ALA A 565 -19.58 -17.91 4.09
N ASN A 566 -19.16 -17.17 5.12
CA ASN A 566 -20.06 -16.46 6.03
C ASN A 566 -20.04 -14.98 5.68
N ILE A 567 -21.13 -14.46 5.12
CA ILE A 567 -21.18 -13.10 4.55
C ILE A 567 -22.10 -12.22 5.40
N TYR A 568 -21.59 -11.07 5.82
CA TYR A 568 -22.37 -10.06 6.53
C TYR A 568 -23.00 -9.07 5.54
N ARG A 569 -22.20 -8.36 4.75
CA ARG A 569 -22.75 -7.33 3.84
C ARG A 569 -21.94 -7.19 2.56
N VAL A 570 -22.64 -7.30 1.43
CA VAL A 570 -22.11 -7.07 0.08
C VAL A 570 -23.00 -6.08 -0.67
N ASP A 571 -22.40 -5.00 -1.16
CA ASP A 571 -23.09 -3.89 -1.79
C ASP A 571 -22.50 -3.55 -3.17
N ALA A 572 -23.35 -3.45 -4.19
CA ALA A 572 -22.99 -2.91 -5.51
C ALA A 572 -23.96 -1.78 -5.87
N ASN A 573 -23.60 -0.54 -5.55
CA ASN A 573 -24.53 0.60 -5.58
C ASN A 573 -24.07 1.70 -6.54
N SER A 574 -24.94 2.08 -7.48
CA SER A 574 -24.75 3.27 -8.32
C SER A 574 -25.80 4.34 -8.03
N SER A 575 -25.40 5.61 -7.98
CA SER A 575 -26.35 6.71 -7.80
C SER A 575 -27.06 7.09 -9.12
N ASN A 576 -26.36 7.04 -10.25
CA ASN A 576 -26.84 7.55 -11.54
C ASN A 576 -26.83 6.55 -12.69
N GLY A 577 -26.17 5.38 -12.62
CA GLY A 577 -26.27 4.39 -13.71
C GLY A 577 -26.28 2.94 -13.26
N ASN A 578 -25.60 2.05 -13.98
CA ASN A 578 -25.76 0.60 -13.78
C ASN A 578 -25.38 0.22 -12.36
N ALA A 579 -26.23 -0.54 -11.66
CA ALA A 579 -25.68 -1.33 -10.56
C ALA A 579 -24.66 -2.32 -11.13
N GLY A 580 -23.53 -2.45 -10.45
CA GLY A 580 -22.56 -3.47 -10.79
C GLY A 580 -23.11 -4.86 -10.46
N ASP A 581 -22.53 -5.87 -11.10
CA ASP A 581 -22.94 -7.25 -10.86
C ASP A 581 -22.31 -7.76 -9.56
N ILE A 582 -23.09 -8.49 -8.76
CA ILE A 582 -22.55 -9.27 -7.64
C ILE A 582 -22.53 -10.73 -8.08
N ALA A 583 -21.33 -11.29 -8.24
CA ALA A 583 -21.09 -12.68 -8.60
C ALA A 583 -20.45 -13.42 -7.43
N ILE A 584 -21.08 -14.51 -6.95
CA ILE A 584 -20.51 -15.31 -5.87
C ILE A 584 -20.42 -16.77 -6.30
N THR A 585 -19.21 -17.34 -6.30
CA THR A 585 -18.93 -18.70 -6.77
C THR A 585 -18.14 -19.50 -5.75
N GLY A 586 -18.52 -20.74 -5.45
CA GLY A 586 -17.72 -21.59 -4.55
C GLY A 586 -18.48 -22.77 -3.94
N GLY A 587 -18.01 -23.31 -2.82
CA GLY A 587 -18.65 -24.37 -2.05
C GLY A 587 -20.03 -23.99 -1.48
N SER A 588 -20.14 -23.85 -0.17
CA SER A 588 -21.38 -23.50 0.54
C SER A 588 -21.38 -22.03 1.00
N MET A 589 -22.56 -21.40 1.04
CA MET A 589 -22.74 -20.05 1.58
C MET A 589 -23.73 -20.08 2.75
N VAL A 590 -23.42 -19.31 3.79
CA VAL A 590 -24.32 -19.09 4.93
C VAL A 590 -24.44 -17.60 5.21
N LEU A 591 -25.68 -17.09 5.23
CA LEU A 591 -26.01 -15.73 5.69
C LEU A 591 -26.55 -15.86 7.12
N THR A 592 -25.69 -15.71 8.13
CA THR A 592 -26.00 -16.12 9.52
C THR A 592 -26.51 -15.00 10.42
N GLN A 593 -26.17 -13.74 10.15
CA GLN A 593 -26.44 -12.65 11.09
C GLN A 593 -27.69 -11.87 10.67
N ALA A 594 -28.60 -11.60 11.61
CA ALA A 594 -29.69 -10.65 11.36
C ALA A 594 -29.09 -9.31 10.86
N ASN A 595 -29.67 -8.73 9.81
CA ASN A 595 -29.14 -7.58 9.04
C ASN A 595 -28.00 -7.91 8.06
N SER A 596 -27.84 -9.18 7.67
CA SER A 596 -26.96 -9.49 6.53
C SER A 596 -27.66 -9.15 5.21
N PHE A 597 -26.96 -8.47 4.30
CA PHE A 597 -27.54 -8.04 3.02
C PHE A 597 -26.60 -8.33 1.84
N VAL A 598 -27.17 -8.88 0.76
CA VAL A 598 -26.54 -8.84 -0.58
C VAL A 598 -27.39 -7.93 -1.44
N ARG A 599 -26.84 -6.78 -1.83
CA ARG A 599 -27.64 -5.71 -2.40
C ARG A 599 -26.98 -5.07 -3.60
N ALA A 600 -27.70 -5.04 -4.73
CA ALA A 600 -27.32 -4.30 -5.92
C ALA A 600 -28.37 -3.22 -6.22
N ILE A 601 -28.02 -1.95 -6.07
CA ILE A 601 -28.92 -0.81 -6.33
C ILE A 601 -28.39 0.05 -7.46
N GLY A 602 -29.11 0.10 -8.57
CA GLY A 602 -28.76 0.93 -9.73
C GLY A 602 -29.51 2.26 -9.75
N GLY A 603 -28.91 3.28 -10.34
CA GLY A 603 -29.57 4.49 -10.79
C GLY A 603 -30.48 4.19 -11.98
N ASP A 604 -29.92 4.28 -13.19
CA ASP A 604 -30.69 4.25 -14.44
C ASP A 604 -30.78 2.89 -15.14
N ARG A 605 -29.99 1.89 -14.71
CA ARG A 605 -29.95 0.55 -15.30
C ARG A 605 -29.80 -0.51 -14.21
N ALA A 606 -30.38 -1.69 -14.47
CA ALA A 606 -30.41 -2.84 -13.58
C ALA A 606 -29.01 -3.36 -13.29
N GLY A 607 -28.83 -3.83 -12.04
CA GLY A 607 -27.71 -4.69 -11.68
C GLY A 607 -28.20 -6.13 -11.57
N ASN A 608 -27.29 -7.08 -11.78
CA ASN A 608 -27.57 -8.49 -11.58
C ASN A 608 -26.89 -8.99 -10.31
N VAL A 609 -27.60 -9.82 -9.55
CA VAL A 609 -27.02 -10.61 -8.47
C VAL A 609 -27.04 -12.07 -8.92
N THR A 610 -25.86 -12.64 -9.17
CA THR A 610 -25.70 -14.03 -9.59
C THR A 610 -24.88 -14.78 -8.56
N THR A 611 -25.42 -15.85 -8.00
CA THR A 611 -24.74 -16.72 -7.04
C THR A 611 -24.71 -18.14 -7.60
N ASN A 612 -23.52 -18.71 -7.78
CA ASN A 612 -23.24 -20.02 -8.35
C ASN A 612 -22.47 -20.90 -7.36
N LEU A 613 -23.17 -21.69 -6.55
CA LEU A 613 -22.62 -22.51 -5.49
C LEU A 613 -22.60 -24.01 -5.88
N THR A 614 -21.52 -24.71 -5.56
CA THR A 614 -21.38 -26.16 -5.71
C THR A 614 -21.88 -26.92 -4.48
N GLY A 615 -21.91 -26.25 -3.32
CA GLY A 615 -22.42 -26.73 -2.03
C GLY A 615 -23.83 -26.19 -1.73
N SER A 616 -24.13 -25.90 -0.47
CA SER A 616 -25.46 -25.45 -0.02
C SER A 616 -25.56 -23.94 0.14
N PHE A 617 -26.74 -23.36 -0.09
CA PHE A 617 -27.11 -22.00 0.33
C PHE A 617 -28.03 -22.05 1.54
N ASN A 618 -27.68 -21.36 2.63
CA ASN A 618 -28.51 -21.27 3.83
C ASN A 618 -28.65 -19.81 4.31
N GLN A 619 -29.85 -19.27 4.24
CA GLN A 619 -30.18 -17.90 4.64
C GLN A 619 -30.97 -17.91 5.96
N ALA A 620 -30.46 -17.22 6.99
CA ALA A 620 -31.11 -17.08 8.29
C ALA A 620 -32.20 -15.99 8.30
N VAL A 621 -33.04 -16.00 9.33
CA VAL A 621 -34.11 -15.00 9.55
C VAL A 621 -33.51 -13.59 9.64
N GLY A 622 -34.17 -12.62 8.99
CA GLY A 622 -33.78 -11.21 9.05
C GLY A 622 -32.58 -10.85 8.18
N THR A 623 -32.30 -11.65 7.14
CA THR A 623 -31.31 -11.35 6.10
C THR A 623 -32.01 -11.14 4.76
N ASP A 624 -31.53 -10.22 3.93
CA ASP A 624 -32.17 -9.94 2.63
C ASP A 624 -31.19 -10.01 1.46
N ILE A 625 -31.64 -10.59 0.34
CA ILE A 625 -31.01 -10.43 -0.97
C ILE A 625 -31.90 -9.50 -1.78
N ASN A 626 -31.36 -8.37 -2.23
CA ASN A 626 -32.17 -7.32 -2.84
C ASN A 626 -31.50 -6.74 -4.09
N THR A 627 -32.23 -6.72 -5.20
CA THR A 627 -31.87 -5.95 -6.39
C THR A 627 -32.96 -4.90 -6.66
N ARG A 628 -32.54 -3.65 -6.87
CA ARG A 628 -33.46 -2.54 -7.11
C ARG A 628 -32.88 -1.55 -8.13
N GLY A 629 -33.68 -1.16 -9.12
CA GLY A 629 -33.37 -0.01 -9.98
C GLY A 629 -34.08 1.26 -9.50
N ARG A 630 -33.46 2.43 -9.66
CA ARG A 630 -33.99 3.73 -9.18
C ARG A 630 -34.70 4.53 -10.28
N THR A 631 -34.31 4.41 -11.54
CA THR A 631 -34.77 5.27 -12.66
C THR A 631 -35.27 4.45 -13.86
N VAL A 632 -36.01 5.13 -14.75
CA VAL A 632 -36.78 4.61 -15.89
C VAL A 632 -35.86 4.00 -16.97
N GLY A 633 -36.00 2.72 -17.27
CA GLY A 633 -35.26 2.06 -18.36
C GLY A 633 -35.37 0.53 -18.29
N ASN A 634 -35.54 -0.12 -19.45
CA ASN A 634 -35.88 -1.54 -19.65
C ASN A 634 -34.84 -2.54 -19.10
N ALA A 635 -34.57 -2.48 -17.81
CA ALA A 635 -33.47 -3.15 -17.18
C ALA A 635 -34.02 -4.20 -16.22
N SER A 636 -33.76 -5.47 -16.55
CA SER A 636 -34.21 -6.62 -15.78
C SER A 636 -33.28 -6.88 -14.61
N ASN A 637 -33.67 -6.44 -13.41
CA ASN A 637 -32.97 -6.81 -12.18
C ASN A 637 -33.11 -8.33 -11.99
N THR A 638 -31.99 -9.05 -12.02
CA THR A 638 -31.98 -10.51 -11.98
C THR A 638 -31.28 -11.01 -10.72
N ILE A 639 -31.93 -11.91 -9.99
CA ILE A 639 -31.34 -12.70 -8.91
C ILE A 639 -31.32 -14.15 -9.37
N THR A 640 -30.13 -14.74 -9.54
CA THR A 640 -29.99 -16.18 -9.83
C THR A 640 -29.19 -16.84 -8.71
N LEU A 641 -29.76 -17.85 -8.04
CA LEU A 641 -29.06 -18.68 -7.05
C LEU A 641 -29.00 -20.13 -7.55
N ASN A 642 -27.83 -20.62 -7.90
CA ASN A 642 -27.57 -22.03 -8.17
C ASN A 642 -26.86 -22.64 -6.96
N ALA A 643 -27.34 -23.75 -6.41
CA ALA A 643 -26.70 -24.46 -5.31
C ALA A 643 -27.04 -25.96 -5.34
N ALA A 644 -26.29 -26.83 -4.67
CA ALA A 644 -26.69 -28.21 -4.45
C ALA A 644 -28.00 -28.30 -3.65
N SER A 645 -28.17 -27.45 -2.64
CA SER A 645 -29.42 -27.29 -1.87
C SER A 645 -29.62 -25.83 -1.49
N ILE A 646 -30.87 -25.40 -1.34
CA ILE A 646 -31.23 -24.01 -1.01
C ILE A 646 -32.20 -24.03 0.18
N THR A 647 -31.88 -23.28 1.24
CA THR A 647 -32.79 -23.01 2.35
C THR A 647 -32.86 -21.50 2.59
N THR A 648 -34.07 -20.94 2.54
CA THR A 648 -34.31 -19.51 2.76
C THR A 648 -35.19 -19.29 3.98
N ASP A 649 -34.84 -18.30 4.81
CA ASP A 649 -35.63 -17.85 5.97
C ASP A 649 -35.76 -16.30 6.00
N GLY A 650 -35.23 -15.63 4.98
CA GLY A 650 -35.20 -14.18 4.83
C GLY A 650 -35.84 -13.71 3.51
N GLN A 651 -35.68 -12.43 3.17
CA GLN A 651 -36.30 -11.90 1.94
C GLN A 651 -35.36 -12.05 0.74
N ILE A 652 -35.94 -12.33 -0.43
CA ILE A 652 -35.25 -12.28 -1.73
C ILE A 652 -36.12 -11.42 -2.65
N VAL A 653 -35.66 -10.20 -2.95
CA VAL A 653 -36.50 -9.20 -3.61
C VAL A 653 -35.81 -8.68 -4.87
N ALA A 654 -36.44 -8.89 -6.02
CA ALA A 654 -36.02 -8.31 -7.29
C ALA A 654 -37.08 -7.30 -7.77
N THR A 655 -36.85 -6.03 -7.47
CA THR A 655 -37.80 -4.97 -7.83
C THR A 655 -37.37 -4.28 -9.13
N GLY A 656 -38.28 -4.22 -10.10
CA GLY A 656 -38.12 -3.41 -11.30
C GLY A 656 -37.99 -1.92 -10.94
N ALA A 657 -37.34 -1.15 -11.81
CA ALA A 657 -37.14 0.27 -11.57
C ALA A 657 -38.45 1.08 -11.72
N ARG A 658 -38.36 2.40 -11.49
CA ARG A 658 -39.53 3.29 -11.52
C ARG A 658 -40.21 3.25 -12.91
N ALA A 659 -41.52 3.02 -12.91
CA ALA A 659 -42.47 3.41 -13.95
C ALA A 659 -42.12 2.96 -15.39
N GLY A 660 -42.54 1.73 -15.74
CA GLY A 660 -42.54 1.20 -17.12
C GLY A 660 -41.57 0.07 -17.42
N ASP A 661 -40.83 -0.40 -16.42
CA ASP A 661 -39.88 -1.49 -16.58
C ASP A 661 -40.50 -2.84 -16.22
N ASN A 662 -39.96 -3.89 -16.83
CA ASN A 662 -40.29 -5.27 -16.47
C ASN A 662 -39.90 -5.52 -15.01
N GLY A 663 -40.75 -6.25 -14.28
CA GLY A 663 -40.43 -6.71 -12.93
C GLY A 663 -39.16 -7.55 -12.93
N GLY A 664 -38.50 -7.63 -11.78
CA GLY A 664 -37.28 -8.41 -11.65
C GLY A 664 -37.47 -9.90 -11.97
N THR A 665 -36.38 -10.61 -12.20
CA THR A 665 -36.38 -12.07 -12.37
C THR A 665 -35.64 -12.70 -11.20
N ILE A 666 -36.27 -13.63 -10.50
CA ILE A 666 -35.66 -14.44 -9.45
C ILE A 666 -35.65 -15.89 -9.92
N THR A 667 -34.48 -16.52 -9.95
CA THR A 667 -34.31 -17.93 -10.29
C THR A 667 -33.53 -18.65 -9.20
N LEU A 668 -34.13 -19.63 -8.54
CA LEU A 668 -33.49 -20.45 -7.49
C LEU A 668 -33.39 -21.89 -7.98
N ASN A 669 -32.18 -22.43 -8.11
CA ASN A 669 -31.88 -23.74 -8.69
C ASN A 669 -31.13 -24.63 -7.69
N ALA A 670 -31.83 -25.57 -7.05
CA ALA A 670 -31.26 -26.61 -6.21
C ALA A 670 -30.89 -27.86 -7.04
N THR A 671 -29.65 -27.95 -7.52
CA THR A 671 -29.21 -28.92 -8.54
C THR A 671 -29.13 -30.35 -8.04
N ASN A 672 -28.82 -30.60 -6.77
CA ASN A 672 -28.57 -31.95 -6.22
C ASN A 672 -29.42 -32.27 -4.97
N GLY A 673 -30.39 -31.42 -4.63
CA GLY A 673 -30.99 -31.40 -3.30
C GLY A 673 -32.36 -30.73 -3.24
N ASN A 674 -32.73 -30.36 -2.01
CA ASN A 674 -34.01 -29.73 -1.73
C ASN A 674 -33.91 -28.20 -1.83
N LEU A 675 -35.02 -27.58 -2.20
CA LEU A 675 -35.25 -26.15 -2.05
C LEU A 675 -36.32 -25.96 -0.97
N ILE A 676 -36.01 -25.23 0.09
CA ILE A 676 -36.92 -24.98 1.20
C ILE A 676 -37.02 -23.46 1.41
N THR A 677 -38.21 -22.90 1.23
CA THR A 677 -38.52 -21.53 1.67
C THR A 677 -39.28 -21.64 2.98
N LYS A 678 -38.79 -21.00 4.05
CA LYS A 678 -39.44 -21.04 5.37
C LYS A 678 -40.50 -19.94 5.50
N THR A 679 -41.30 -20.00 6.56
CA THR A 679 -42.47 -19.14 6.78
C THR A 679 -42.17 -17.63 6.72
N ASN A 680 -40.97 -17.20 7.11
CA ASN A 680 -40.59 -15.79 7.07
C ASN A 680 -40.00 -15.35 5.72
N SER A 681 -39.87 -16.27 4.75
CA SER A 681 -39.32 -15.95 3.44
C SER A 681 -40.33 -15.16 2.61
N VAL A 682 -39.87 -14.07 2.01
CA VAL A 682 -40.62 -13.35 0.97
C VAL A 682 -39.76 -13.32 -0.28
N ILE A 683 -40.20 -14.00 -1.33
CA ILE A 683 -39.53 -13.99 -2.63
C ILE A 683 -40.38 -13.14 -3.57
N ALA A 684 -40.00 -11.88 -3.76
CA ALA A 684 -40.81 -10.90 -4.46
C ALA A 684 -40.13 -10.34 -5.71
N ALA A 685 -40.75 -10.58 -6.86
CA ALA A 685 -40.41 -9.98 -8.13
C ALA A 685 -41.54 -9.02 -8.56
N SER A 686 -41.40 -7.73 -8.30
CA SER A 686 -42.47 -6.74 -8.52
C SER A 686 -42.03 -5.52 -9.33
N GLY A 687 -42.99 -4.91 -10.03
CA GLY A 687 -42.81 -3.58 -10.62
C GLY A 687 -42.91 -2.46 -9.57
N SER A 688 -42.58 -1.22 -9.94
CA SER A 688 -42.71 -0.02 -9.08
C SER A 688 -44.09 0.63 -9.17
N PRO A 689 -44.72 1.14 -8.08
CA PRO A 689 -46.14 1.53 -8.08
C PRO A 689 -46.48 2.95 -8.59
N GLN A 690 -45.66 3.60 -9.42
CA GLN A 690 -45.93 4.99 -9.83
C GLN A 690 -46.99 5.15 -10.95
N ALA A 691 -47.78 6.21 -10.85
CA ALA A 691 -49.11 6.36 -11.46
C ALA A 691 -49.19 6.76 -12.96
N ASN A 692 -48.07 7.01 -13.65
CA ASN A 692 -48.10 7.74 -14.94
C ASN A 692 -47.16 7.24 -16.06
N ALA A 693 -46.66 5.99 -16.04
CA ALA A 693 -45.73 5.52 -17.07
C ALA A 693 -46.22 4.32 -17.90
N VAL A 694 -45.55 4.12 -19.04
CA VAL A 694 -45.76 3.11 -20.09
C VAL A 694 -45.72 1.67 -19.54
N ALA A 695 -46.24 0.70 -20.28
CA ALA A 695 -46.40 -0.68 -19.81
C ALA A 695 -45.07 -1.47 -19.63
N GLY A 696 -44.74 -1.90 -18.40
CA GLY A 696 -43.74 -2.91 -18.05
C GLY A 696 -44.35 -4.19 -17.43
N GLN A 697 -43.88 -5.37 -17.84
CA GLN A 697 -44.44 -6.67 -17.44
C GLN A 697 -44.21 -6.97 -15.94
N GLY A 698 -45.05 -7.81 -15.32
CA GLY A 698 -44.79 -8.34 -13.98
C GLY A 698 -43.50 -9.16 -13.90
N GLY A 699 -42.94 -9.31 -12.70
CA GLY A 699 -41.69 -10.05 -12.50
C GLY A 699 -41.83 -11.55 -12.70
N THR A 700 -40.70 -12.26 -12.77
CA THR A 700 -40.69 -13.73 -12.86
C THR A 700 -40.01 -14.33 -11.63
N VAL A 701 -40.63 -15.33 -11.01
CA VAL A 701 -40.04 -16.14 -9.93
C VAL A 701 -40.00 -17.59 -10.39
N THR A 702 -38.81 -18.19 -10.44
CA THR A 702 -38.62 -19.59 -10.82
C THR A 702 -37.89 -20.34 -9.71
N LEU A 703 -38.47 -21.43 -9.23
CA LEU A 703 -37.87 -22.37 -8.31
C LEU A 703 -37.66 -23.71 -9.03
N ASN A 704 -36.43 -24.20 -9.09
CA ASN A 704 -36.08 -25.50 -9.64
C ASN A 704 -35.38 -26.33 -8.57
N ALA A 705 -35.74 -27.60 -8.39
CA ALA A 705 -35.03 -28.52 -7.52
C ALA A 705 -34.98 -29.94 -8.12
N SER A 706 -33.90 -30.67 -7.85
CA SER A 706 -33.77 -32.06 -8.30
C SER A 706 -34.31 -33.10 -7.31
N LYS A 707 -34.83 -32.70 -6.16
CA LYS A 707 -35.49 -33.64 -5.22
C LYS A 707 -36.84 -33.14 -4.76
N SER A 708 -36.86 -32.10 -3.94
CA SER A 708 -38.12 -31.57 -3.43
C SER A 708 -38.08 -30.07 -3.32
N ILE A 709 -39.21 -29.42 -3.57
CA ILE A 709 -39.46 -28.02 -3.24
C ILE A 709 -40.46 -27.97 -2.10
N ALA A 710 -40.11 -27.31 -1.00
CA ALA A 710 -41.02 -26.99 0.09
C ALA A 710 -41.18 -25.47 0.20
N VAL A 711 -42.35 -24.96 -0.15
CA VAL A 711 -42.72 -23.56 -0.04
C VAL A 711 -43.49 -23.35 1.27
N GLN A 712 -42.89 -22.64 2.21
CA GLN A 712 -43.56 -22.24 3.46
C GLN A 712 -43.73 -20.72 3.59
N GLY A 713 -42.96 -19.94 2.83
CA GLY A 713 -43.07 -18.47 2.76
C GLY A 713 -43.87 -17.96 1.55
N ASP A 714 -43.94 -16.64 1.39
CA ASP A 714 -44.65 -15.97 0.30
C ASP A 714 -43.76 -15.86 -0.95
N LEU A 715 -44.26 -16.32 -2.09
CA LEU A 715 -43.76 -16.10 -3.44
C LEU A 715 -44.66 -15.08 -4.12
N VAL A 716 -44.10 -13.95 -4.57
CA VAL A 716 -44.86 -12.83 -5.11
C VAL A 716 -44.27 -12.41 -6.45
N ALA A 717 -45.03 -12.51 -7.52
CA ALA A 717 -44.69 -12.05 -8.87
C ALA A 717 -45.74 -11.05 -9.34
N ASN A 718 -45.85 -9.91 -8.67
CA ASN A 718 -46.92 -8.95 -8.93
C ASN A 718 -46.56 -7.98 -10.06
N GLY A 719 -47.51 -7.76 -10.97
CA GLY A 719 -47.50 -6.62 -11.89
C GLY A 719 -48.11 -5.39 -11.22
N ASN A 720 -47.68 -4.19 -11.59
CA ASN A 720 -48.28 -2.95 -11.09
C ASN A 720 -49.10 -2.23 -12.14
N GLN A 721 -50.16 -1.55 -11.69
CA GLN A 721 -50.85 -0.49 -12.42
C GLN A 721 -51.49 -0.91 -13.76
N GLY A 722 -52.22 -2.04 -13.77
CA GLY A 722 -53.04 -2.40 -14.93
C GLY A 722 -52.33 -3.18 -16.03
N GLN A 723 -51.38 -4.02 -15.65
CA GLN A 723 -50.47 -4.71 -16.56
C GLN A 723 -50.49 -6.22 -16.36
N ASN A 724 -49.90 -6.96 -17.32
CA ASN A 724 -49.74 -8.41 -17.17
C ASN A 724 -48.98 -8.69 -15.88
N ALA A 725 -49.63 -9.40 -14.97
CA ALA A 725 -48.99 -9.88 -13.77
C ALA A 725 -47.88 -10.89 -14.09
N GLY A 726 -47.03 -11.12 -13.11
CA GLY A 726 -45.81 -11.88 -13.27
C GLY A 726 -46.03 -13.38 -13.46
N THR A 727 -44.93 -14.11 -13.56
CA THR A 727 -44.93 -15.57 -13.68
C THR A 727 -44.25 -16.20 -12.47
N ILE A 728 -44.89 -17.20 -11.85
CA ILE A 728 -44.30 -18.07 -10.84
C ILE A 728 -44.16 -19.47 -11.43
N ASN A 729 -42.96 -20.02 -11.47
CA ASN A 729 -42.67 -21.38 -11.89
C ASN A 729 -42.06 -22.16 -10.72
N VAL A 730 -42.58 -23.35 -10.42
CA VAL A 730 -42.08 -24.24 -9.36
C VAL A 730 -41.89 -25.63 -9.95
N ASN A 731 -40.64 -26.08 -10.10
CA ASN A 731 -40.28 -27.28 -10.87
C ASN A 731 -39.44 -28.26 -10.06
N ALA A 732 -40.00 -29.42 -9.72
CA ALA A 732 -39.30 -30.57 -9.17
C ALA A 732 -39.40 -31.76 -10.14
N THR A 733 -38.66 -31.70 -11.25
CA THR A 733 -38.95 -32.52 -12.45
C THR A 733 -38.13 -33.82 -12.60
N THR A 734 -37.15 -34.04 -11.75
CA THR A 734 -36.37 -35.29 -11.67
C THR A 734 -37.16 -36.40 -10.97
N ALA A 735 -36.85 -37.67 -11.27
CA ALA A 735 -37.52 -38.81 -10.63
C ALA A 735 -37.39 -38.76 -9.09
N GLY A 736 -38.51 -38.79 -8.37
CA GLY A 736 -38.57 -38.52 -6.92
C GLY A 736 -38.96 -37.09 -6.55
N GLY A 737 -39.07 -36.22 -7.56
CA GLY A 737 -39.47 -34.83 -7.51
C GLY A 737 -40.80 -34.56 -6.82
N ASN A 738 -40.80 -33.92 -5.66
CA ASN A 738 -42.04 -33.52 -4.96
C ASN A 738 -42.13 -32.02 -4.73
N VAL A 739 -43.33 -31.45 -4.82
CA VAL A 739 -43.61 -30.06 -4.44
C VAL A 739 -44.57 -30.05 -3.25
N TYR A 740 -44.19 -29.35 -2.18
CA TYR A 740 -44.97 -29.14 -0.97
C TYR A 740 -45.20 -27.63 -0.78
N ILE A 741 -46.44 -27.18 -0.76
CA ILE A 741 -46.80 -25.81 -0.37
C ILE A 741 -47.49 -25.94 0.98
N ILE A 742 -46.84 -25.57 2.07
CA ILE A 742 -47.25 -25.92 3.44
C ILE A 742 -47.15 -24.71 4.38
N ASN A 743 -47.74 -24.80 5.58
CA ASN A 743 -47.55 -23.83 6.68
C ASN A 743 -47.82 -22.35 6.33
N GLY A 744 -48.76 -22.09 5.41
CA GLY A 744 -49.17 -20.73 5.07
C GLY A 744 -48.37 -20.05 3.96
N GLY A 745 -47.49 -20.77 3.27
CA GLY A 745 -46.80 -20.22 2.09
C GLY A 745 -47.76 -19.89 0.96
N LYS A 746 -47.65 -18.68 0.37
CA LYS A 746 -48.56 -18.20 -0.68
C LYS A 746 -47.84 -17.99 -1.99
N LEU A 747 -48.50 -18.25 -3.11
CA LEU A 747 -48.01 -17.99 -4.47
C LEU A 747 -48.91 -16.92 -5.07
N LYS A 748 -48.42 -15.69 -5.26
CA LYS A 748 -49.21 -14.54 -5.69
C LYS A 748 -48.65 -13.96 -6.99
N ALA A 749 -49.31 -14.21 -8.11
CA ALA A 749 -49.03 -13.63 -9.41
C ALA A 749 -50.15 -12.65 -9.80
N ASN A 750 -50.31 -11.58 -9.02
CA ASN A 750 -51.45 -10.68 -9.14
C ASN A 750 -51.11 -9.41 -9.93
N SER A 751 -52.09 -8.86 -10.64
CA SER A 751 -52.00 -7.48 -11.13
C SER A 751 -52.50 -6.57 -10.02
N LEU A 752 -51.69 -5.62 -9.58
CA LEU A 752 -52.09 -4.58 -8.64
C LEU A 752 -52.90 -3.48 -9.34
N ALA A 753 -53.73 -2.77 -8.56
CA ALA A 753 -54.74 -1.88 -9.10
C ALA A 753 -54.09 -0.68 -9.81
N GLY A 754 -54.65 -0.31 -10.94
CA GLY A 754 -54.12 0.74 -11.80
C GLY A 754 -55.20 1.43 -12.63
N PRO A 755 -54.82 2.48 -13.37
CA PRO A 755 -55.71 3.17 -14.29
C PRO A 755 -56.11 2.29 -15.49
N GLN A 756 -55.35 1.24 -15.81
CA GLN A 756 -55.68 0.25 -16.83
C GLN A 756 -56.07 -1.11 -16.23
N ALA A 757 -56.76 -1.93 -17.01
CA ALA A 757 -57.08 -3.30 -16.65
C ALA A 757 -55.90 -4.21 -16.93
N GLY A 758 -55.40 -4.89 -15.90
CA GLY A 758 -54.26 -5.80 -16.01
C GLY A 758 -54.69 -7.26 -16.01
N ASN A 759 -54.04 -8.07 -16.85
CA ASN A 759 -54.24 -9.52 -16.88
C ASN A 759 -53.59 -10.16 -15.65
N GLY A 760 -54.24 -11.18 -15.08
CA GLY A 760 -53.67 -12.00 -14.02
C GLY A 760 -52.46 -12.79 -14.51
N GLY A 761 -51.63 -13.21 -13.56
CA GLY A 761 -50.32 -13.76 -13.85
C GLY A 761 -50.39 -15.24 -14.19
N THR A 762 -49.24 -15.88 -14.32
CA THR A 762 -49.16 -17.33 -14.54
C THR A 762 -48.49 -17.99 -13.34
N VAL A 763 -49.08 -19.07 -12.82
CA VAL A 763 -48.47 -19.93 -11.79
C VAL A 763 -48.37 -21.35 -12.33
N ASN A 764 -47.16 -21.86 -12.55
CA ASN A 764 -46.91 -23.22 -13.01
C ASN A 764 -46.24 -24.02 -11.89
N ILE A 765 -46.82 -25.17 -11.53
CA ILE A 765 -46.28 -26.07 -10.52
C ILE A 765 -46.10 -27.45 -11.16
N ASN A 766 -44.86 -27.87 -11.32
CA ASN A 766 -44.46 -29.11 -11.98
C ASN A 766 -43.73 -30.01 -10.97
N ALA A 767 -44.19 -31.25 -10.80
CA ALA A 767 -43.55 -32.25 -9.96
C ALA A 767 -43.51 -33.61 -10.67
N ALA A 768 -42.39 -34.33 -10.59
CA ALA A 768 -42.28 -35.66 -11.18
C ALA A 768 -43.13 -36.71 -10.48
N GLN A 769 -43.38 -36.57 -9.17
CA GLN A 769 -44.18 -37.50 -8.39
C GLN A 769 -45.42 -36.82 -7.79
N HIS A 770 -45.26 -35.98 -6.76
CA HIS A 770 -46.41 -35.45 -6.04
C HIS A 770 -46.38 -33.93 -5.91
N ILE A 771 -47.57 -33.33 -5.99
CA ILE A 771 -47.82 -31.94 -5.57
C ILE A 771 -48.75 -32.02 -4.35
N THR A 772 -48.31 -31.47 -3.22
CA THR A 772 -49.12 -31.38 -1.99
C THR A 772 -49.28 -29.93 -1.59
N VAL A 773 -50.52 -29.48 -1.46
CA VAL A 773 -50.87 -28.15 -0.98
C VAL A 773 -51.56 -28.31 0.37
N THR A 774 -50.87 -27.95 1.44
CA THR A 774 -51.37 -27.98 2.82
C THR A 774 -51.58 -26.57 3.34
N GLN A 775 -52.82 -26.27 3.69
CA GLN A 775 -53.21 -24.96 4.18
C GLN A 775 -53.49 -25.02 5.69
N THR A 776 -52.78 -24.20 6.45
CA THR A 776 -52.94 -24.11 7.92
C THR A 776 -53.67 -22.84 8.35
N THR A 777 -53.91 -21.89 7.45
CA THR A 777 -54.57 -20.60 7.72
C THR A 777 -55.74 -20.35 6.76
N ALA A 778 -56.63 -19.42 7.09
CA ALA A 778 -57.84 -19.14 6.28
C ALA A 778 -57.56 -18.46 4.92
N ASP A 779 -56.31 -18.11 4.62
CA ASP A 779 -55.94 -17.24 3.51
C ASP A 779 -55.68 -18.00 2.21
N THR A 780 -56.02 -17.41 1.06
CA THR A 780 -55.72 -18.01 -0.25
C THR A 780 -54.25 -18.37 -0.42
N VAL A 781 -54.01 -19.62 -0.84
CA VAL A 781 -52.65 -20.17 -1.02
C VAL A 781 -52.07 -19.80 -2.38
N ILE A 782 -52.84 -19.90 -3.47
CA ILE A 782 -52.39 -19.60 -4.82
C ILE A 782 -53.33 -18.54 -5.43
N GLU A 783 -52.77 -17.39 -5.80
CA GLU A 783 -53.49 -16.27 -6.40
C GLU A 783 -52.87 -15.90 -7.75
N ALA A 784 -53.68 -15.82 -8.80
CA ALA A 784 -53.29 -15.31 -10.10
C ALA A 784 -54.38 -14.34 -10.60
N LYS A 785 -54.56 -13.22 -9.91
CA LYS A 785 -55.71 -12.32 -10.10
C LYS A 785 -55.43 -11.24 -11.13
N GLY A 786 -56.40 -11.01 -12.01
CA GLY A 786 -56.48 -9.78 -12.81
C GLY A 786 -57.00 -8.62 -11.96
N ASN A 787 -56.66 -7.37 -12.32
CA ASN A 787 -57.21 -6.20 -11.64
C ASN A 787 -58.27 -5.49 -12.46
N SER A 788 -59.16 -4.79 -11.75
CA SER A 788 -60.10 -3.84 -12.33
C SER A 788 -59.42 -2.49 -12.50
N ALA A 789 -59.67 -1.83 -13.64
CA ALA A 789 -59.23 -0.47 -13.88
C ALA A 789 -59.94 0.49 -12.90
N LEU A 790 -59.19 1.41 -12.28
CA LEU A 790 -59.76 2.50 -11.49
C LEU A 790 -60.41 3.59 -12.37
N ALA A 791 -60.06 3.65 -13.66
CA ALA A 791 -60.60 4.60 -14.62
C ALA A 791 -61.75 3.98 -15.44
N ASN A 792 -62.72 4.82 -15.83
CA ASN A 792 -63.96 4.48 -16.55
C ASN A 792 -63.73 4.04 -18.03
N THR A 793 -62.69 3.25 -18.29
CA THR A 793 -62.38 2.65 -19.59
C THR A 793 -62.90 1.21 -19.54
N GLY A 794 -64.01 0.92 -20.24
CA GLY A 794 -64.86 -0.26 -20.06
C GLY A 794 -64.31 -1.67 -20.32
N ASN A 795 -63.01 -1.95 -20.09
CA ASN A 795 -62.42 -3.29 -20.20
C ASN A 795 -62.03 -3.81 -18.82
N GLY A 796 -62.58 -4.95 -18.37
CA GLY A 796 -62.10 -5.67 -17.19
C GLY A 796 -60.82 -6.46 -17.47
N GLY A 797 -59.92 -6.58 -16.49
CA GLY A 797 -58.70 -7.38 -16.62
C GLY A 797 -59.00 -8.88 -16.65
N GLN A 798 -58.31 -9.64 -17.49
CA GLN A 798 -58.46 -11.11 -17.55
C GLN A 798 -57.91 -11.74 -16.26
N GLY A 799 -58.54 -12.81 -15.78
CA GLY A 799 -57.97 -13.66 -14.74
C GLY A 799 -56.67 -14.33 -15.21
N GLY A 800 -55.84 -14.78 -14.27
CA GLY A 800 -54.56 -15.43 -14.55
C GLY A 800 -54.68 -16.92 -14.81
N ASN A 801 -53.55 -17.58 -15.05
CA ASN A 801 -53.49 -19.03 -15.33
C ASN A 801 -52.76 -19.75 -14.20
N VAL A 802 -53.31 -20.87 -13.72
CA VAL A 802 -52.66 -21.76 -12.76
C VAL A 802 -52.59 -23.17 -13.35
N THR A 803 -51.39 -23.73 -13.47
CA THR A 803 -51.15 -25.05 -14.03
C THR A 803 -50.48 -25.97 -13.01
N PHE A 804 -51.05 -27.15 -12.79
CA PHE A 804 -50.47 -28.23 -11.99
C PHE A 804 -50.10 -29.41 -12.88
N ASN A 805 -48.82 -29.77 -12.94
CA ASN A 805 -48.35 -30.96 -13.65
C ASN A 805 -47.66 -31.90 -12.65
N ALA A 806 -48.41 -32.88 -12.13
CA ALA A 806 -47.86 -33.93 -11.27
C ALA A 806 -47.77 -35.25 -12.03
N GLY A 807 -46.59 -35.88 -12.06
CA GLY A 807 -46.46 -37.22 -12.66
C GLY A 807 -47.21 -38.33 -11.90
N GLY A 808 -47.60 -38.06 -10.64
CA GLY A 808 -48.43 -38.92 -9.81
C GLY A 808 -49.64 -38.17 -9.23
N THR A 809 -49.58 -37.83 -7.94
CA THR A 809 -50.76 -37.35 -7.18
C THR A 809 -50.70 -35.85 -6.91
N LEU A 810 -51.80 -35.14 -7.18
CA LEU A 810 -52.09 -33.79 -6.68
C LEU A 810 -52.97 -33.89 -5.43
N VAL A 811 -52.50 -33.36 -4.30
CA VAL A 811 -53.18 -33.43 -2.99
C VAL A 811 -53.47 -32.02 -2.47
N PHE A 812 -54.73 -31.76 -2.10
CA PHE A 812 -55.11 -30.61 -1.29
C PHE A 812 -55.54 -31.07 0.11
N SER A 813 -54.98 -30.42 1.15
CA SER A 813 -55.33 -30.67 2.55
C SER A 813 -55.44 -29.36 3.31
N ASN A 814 -56.54 -29.19 4.05
CA ASN A 814 -56.80 -28.06 4.93
C ASN A 814 -56.70 -28.58 6.36
N THR A 815 -56.00 -27.88 7.23
CA THR A 815 -55.97 -28.21 8.66
C THR A 815 -56.46 -27.04 9.50
N SER A 816 -56.90 -25.94 8.87
CA SER A 816 -57.31 -24.69 9.53
C SER A 816 -58.74 -24.74 10.11
N GLY A 817 -59.56 -25.72 9.72
CA GLY A 817 -60.97 -25.85 10.15
C GLY A 817 -61.92 -24.77 9.63
N SER A 818 -61.44 -23.81 8.83
CA SER A 818 -62.24 -22.74 8.22
C SER A 818 -62.49 -22.99 6.72
N PRO A 819 -63.60 -22.48 6.14
CA PRO A 819 -63.79 -22.51 4.69
C PRO A 819 -62.71 -21.64 4.04
N THR A 820 -61.91 -22.23 3.16
CA THR A 820 -60.76 -21.57 2.57
C THR A 820 -60.81 -21.58 1.05
N ARG A 821 -60.09 -20.65 0.43
CA ARG A 821 -59.79 -20.72 -1.00
C ARG A 821 -58.38 -21.26 -1.15
N TYR A 822 -58.19 -22.26 -2.03
CA TYR A 822 -56.85 -22.75 -2.35
C TYR A 822 -56.27 -22.02 -3.55
N VAL A 823 -57.09 -21.83 -4.58
CA VAL A 823 -56.69 -21.20 -5.85
C VAL A 823 -57.71 -20.13 -6.22
N ASP A 824 -57.24 -18.92 -6.49
CA ASP A 824 -58.07 -17.79 -6.92
C ASP A 824 -57.49 -17.14 -8.18
N VAL A 825 -58.17 -17.36 -9.31
CA VAL A 825 -57.79 -16.85 -10.63
C VAL A 825 -58.77 -15.79 -11.15
N SER A 826 -59.47 -15.10 -10.24
CA SER A 826 -60.54 -14.17 -10.62
C SER A 826 -60.04 -13.00 -11.49
N GLY A 827 -60.82 -12.65 -12.53
CA GLY A 827 -60.67 -11.40 -13.25
C GLY A 827 -61.18 -10.19 -12.44
N GLY A 828 -60.75 -8.98 -12.79
CA GLY A 828 -61.19 -7.76 -12.12
C GLY A 828 -62.65 -7.44 -12.43
N THR A 829 -63.46 -7.09 -11.41
CA THR A 829 -64.84 -6.62 -11.61
C THR A 829 -64.83 -5.19 -12.12
N GLY A 830 -65.17 -4.95 -13.39
CA GLY A 830 -65.27 -3.60 -13.95
C GLY A 830 -66.28 -2.75 -13.19
N ASN A 831 -65.92 -1.51 -12.84
CA ASN A 831 -66.79 -0.59 -12.08
C ASN A 831 -67.61 0.36 -12.98
N GLY A 832 -67.67 0.08 -14.29
CA GLY A 832 -68.35 0.92 -15.28
C GLY A 832 -69.74 0.40 -15.65
N ALA A 833 -70.69 1.31 -15.88
CA ALA A 833 -72.10 1.03 -16.19
C ALA A 833 -72.36 0.32 -17.55
N GLY A 834 -71.32 -0.18 -18.23
CA GLY A 834 -71.39 -1.00 -19.44
C GLY A 834 -70.60 -2.29 -19.22
N ASN A 835 -71.24 -3.28 -18.58
CA ASN A 835 -70.63 -4.53 -18.12
C ASN A 835 -70.13 -5.41 -19.28
N SER A 836 -68.82 -5.41 -19.55
CA SER A 836 -68.13 -6.61 -19.98
C SER A 836 -67.28 -7.11 -18.81
N GLY A 837 -67.78 -8.13 -18.10
CA GLY A 837 -67.02 -8.76 -17.03
C GLY A 837 -65.70 -9.28 -17.59
N GLY A 838 -64.59 -9.10 -16.88
CA GLY A 838 -63.31 -9.69 -17.27
C GLY A 838 -63.45 -11.21 -17.39
N ASN A 839 -62.81 -11.80 -18.40
CA ASN A 839 -62.78 -13.26 -18.53
C ASN A 839 -62.15 -13.88 -17.29
N GLY A 840 -62.76 -14.94 -16.76
CA GLY A 840 -62.15 -15.76 -15.70
C GLY A 840 -60.81 -16.36 -16.14
N GLY A 841 -59.93 -16.64 -15.18
CA GLY A 841 -58.66 -17.30 -15.42
C GLY A 841 -58.80 -18.78 -15.74
N THR A 842 -57.69 -19.48 -16.00
CA THR A 842 -57.72 -20.94 -16.24
C THR A 842 -56.99 -21.71 -15.15
N ILE A 843 -57.53 -22.88 -14.78
CA ILE A 843 -56.88 -23.82 -13.86
C ILE A 843 -56.73 -25.15 -14.60
N THR A 844 -55.50 -25.55 -14.89
CA THR A 844 -55.20 -26.79 -15.62
C THR A 844 -54.49 -27.77 -14.70
N SER A 845 -54.89 -29.06 -14.73
CA SER A 845 -54.13 -30.14 -14.10
C SER A 845 -53.90 -31.27 -15.09
N THR A 846 -52.68 -31.82 -15.14
CA THR A 846 -52.35 -33.04 -15.89
C THR A 846 -52.09 -34.25 -14.99
N SER A 847 -52.39 -34.14 -13.69
CA SER A 847 -52.13 -35.20 -12.73
C SER A 847 -52.95 -36.46 -12.99
N THR A 848 -52.36 -37.65 -12.84
CA THR A 848 -53.08 -38.92 -12.97
C THR A 848 -54.12 -39.11 -11.87
N THR A 849 -53.89 -38.52 -10.70
CA THR A 849 -54.75 -38.66 -9.51
C THR A 849 -54.88 -37.33 -8.78
N LEU A 850 -56.12 -36.85 -8.59
CA LEU A 850 -56.46 -35.73 -7.71
C LEU A 850 -57.05 -36.27 -6.42
N ARG A 851 -56.50 -35.90 -5.25
CA ARG A 851 -57.02 -36.25 -3.93
C ARG A 851 -57.29 -34.99 -3.11
N ILE A 852 -58.53 -34.85 -2.65
CA ILE A 852 -58.93 -33.84 -1.67
C ILE A 852 -59.20 -34.59 -0.36
N ASN A 853 -58.58 -34.16 0.74
CA ASN A 853 -58.76 -34.87 2.02
C ASN A 853 -60.21 -34.70 2.54
N GLN A 854 -60.82 -35.78 3.02
CA GLN A 854 -62.26 -35.86 3.30
C GLN A 854 -62.78 -34.89 4.37
N ASN A 855 -61.90 -34.40 5.25
CA ASN A 855 -62.28 -33.41 6.26
C ASN A 855 -62.46 -31.99 5.68
N ASP A 856 -62.15 -31.78 4.40
CA ASP A 856 -61.98 -30.44 3.80
C ASP A 856 -62.95 -30.13 2.65
N VAL A 857 -63.88 -31.04 2.32
CA VAL A 857 -64.71 -30.93 1.11
C VAL A 857 -65.61 -29.68 1.12
N ASN A 858 -66.11 -29.26 2.28
CA ASN A 858 -66.92 -28.04 2.41
C ASN A 858 -66.10 -26.73 2.25
N ALA A 859 -64.77 -26.83 2.13
CA ALA A 859 -63.82 -25.72 2.11
C ALA A 859 -62.99 -25.67 0.82
N PHE A 860 -63.41 -26.35 -0.26
CA PHE A 860 -62.72 -26.30 -1.54
C PHE A 860 -63.49 -25.44 -2.54
N THR A 861 -63.05 -24.20 -2.72
CA THR A 861 -63.58 -23.29 -3.75
C THR A 861 -62.52 -22.99 -4.79
N LEU A 862 -62.83 -23.26 -6.07
CA LEU A 862 -62.11 -22.78 -7.23
C LEU A 862 -62.95 -21.66 -7.84
N LYS A 863 -62.44 -20.41 -7.81
CA LYS A 863 -63.21 -19.24 -8.25
C LYS A 863 -62.75 -18.74 -9.61
N GLY A 864 -63.67 -18.73 -10.58
CA GLY A 864 -63.56 -17.96 -11.83
C GLY A 864 -62.79 -18.58 -12.99
N GLY A 865 -63.07 -19.82 -13.43
CA GLY A 865 -62.47 -20.37 -14.65
C GLY A 865 -63.33 -21.37 -15.43
N THR A 866 -63.12 -21.45 -16.75
CA THR A 866 -63.77 -22.40 -17.65
C THR A 866 -62.94 -23.69 -17.79
N GLY A 867 -63.31 -24.74 -17.04
CA GLY A 867 -62.95 -26.13 -17.32
C GLY A 867 -61.88 -26.76 -16.41
N ILE A 868 -62.26 -27.84 -15.71
CA ILE A 868 -61.34 -28.83 -15.10
C ILE A 868 -61.34 -30.04 -16.04
N ASN A 869 -60.17 -30.44 -16.57
CA ASN A 869 -60.05 -31.60 -17.44
C ASN A 869 -59.19 -32.68 -16.76
N GLY A 870 -59.82 -33.60 -16.04
CA GLY A 870 -59.16 -34.70 -15.33
C GLY A 870 -60.17 -35.59 -14.58
N ALA A 871 -59.88 -36.89 -14.46
CA ALA A 871 -60.74 -37.82 -13.74
C ALA A 871 -60.69 -37.53 -12.23
N VAL A 872 -61.74 -36.90 -11.69
CA VAL A 872 -61.92 -36.71 -10.25
C VAL A 872 -62.32 -38.05 -9.65
N ASN A 873 -61.43 -38.68 -8.88
CA ASN A 873 -61.71 -39.93 -8.19
C ASN A 873 -61.81 -39.65 -6.68
N GLY A 874 -62.97 -39.19 -6.25
CA GLY A 874 -63.30 -38.93 -4.84
C GLY A 874 -64.61 -39.59 -4.47
N THR A 875 -64.57 -40.53 -3.53
CA THR A 875 -65.75 -41.06 -2.86
C THR A 875 -66.22 -40.06 -1.81
N ASP A 876 -67.37 -39.45 -2.10
CA ASP A 876 -68.20 -38.54 -1.29
C ASP A 876 -67.64 -37.13 -1.03
N GLY A 877 -68.13 -36.16 -1.82
CA GLY A 877 -67.95 -34.74 -1.59
C GLY A 877 -68.36 -33.84 -2.77
N VAL A 878 -69.13 -32.77 -2.53
CA VAL A 878 -69.56 -31.79 -3.54
C VAL A 878 -68.39 -30.85 -3.86
N ILE A 879 -67.92 -30.83 -5.11
CA ILE A 879 -67.02 -29.78 -5.61
C ILE A 879 -67.88 -28.57 -5.97
N ASN A 880 -67.79 -27.48 -5.20
CA ASN A 880 -68.38 -26.20 -5.57
C ASN A 880 -67.45 -25.49 -6.57
N LEU A 881 -67.90 -25.42 -7.82
CA LEU A 881 -67.33 -24.57 -8.87
C LEU A 881 -68.11 -23.26 -8.86
N ASP A 882 -67.45 -22.15 -8.53
CA ASP A 882 -68.08 -20.83 -8.31
C ASP A 882 -67.55 -19.76 -9.29
#